data_AF-A0A372Q2V0-F1
#
_entry.id   AF-A0A372Q2V0-F1
#
_cell.length_a   1.000
_cell.length_b   1.000
_cell.length_c   1.000
_cell.angle_alpha   90.00
_cell.angle_beta   90.00
_cell.angle_gamma   90.00
#
_symmetry.space_group_name_H-M   'P 1'
#
loop_
_entity.id
_entity.type
_entity.pdbx_description
1 polymer ?
#
loop_
_entity_poly.entity_id
_entity_poly.type
_entity_poly.pdbx_seq_one_letter_code
_entity_poly.pdbx_strand_id
1 'polypeptide(L)'
;MSKLWKYYSEAKGRISDSFTENMHEIANYCTIDTLRCQELAVRYSIINDYREVTSIAYITLFDTHYYAIGTKVSNLLGAEAWTQDILFSMKTSDQKASGKFPGAYVFPPVKGLENKRPVTGLDFASLYSSIIMAYNLSPEKIVSTLPEADELQRENKVLHNIEFKYNSDPIRAWTIRHGNKSDQKGLFPKILERLGRIRNEIKAQLKLLWKKKECMELVKGRIDPASESTPIASIIKDILSSIIDTKKHSEVAQTLDPFIDLSYDIFIKEYSSICFTYDSLNSKQKAIKLYMNSFYGVMGRSDSPFYILELAGGVTSAGREHIKCVAEYVKGKGFGIKYGDTDSLYLTCPDSYYEKCDLAYNDEEGTISKLEYWTEMVNITMDAIEKLRNKVNIFLRLKTRSDYLKMAYEEVLFPVAFTGKKKYFGIDHEETPNFEPREPFIRGIDTVKQETDAWKPDKDNKAVQRFIGRMKGKYDTKIPVPGGRFSYVVTHPDTTFDLHGRKLEPTKGEKMEFVDVAKELGKELDLYHYYEKTIIGLCARFIMYDKRHELTPSDKIMQIKDPDEKYKQIDDHAQKKAKSWLEGSYEIFHGEWLSYEIFMASNPVNIIWEKFMKCAKKLTKDKNLLVDDKMKEKICSDFARYPSELEKCIGEYDLFFHKLVYHMRYREHMSIPEKIGPVSSMQKNEIIADLPALPHISEIEALDDISNLWYFHLEGVVELEVLKQST
;
A
#
# COMPACT_ATOMS: atom_id res chain seq x y z
N MET A 1 -10.13 7.26 -33.20
CA MET A 1 -8.96 8.18 -33.43
C MET A 1 -9.10 9.34 -32.45
N SER A 2 -8.04 9.73 -31.72
CA SER A 2 -8.15 10.83 -30.74
C SER A 2 -8.48 12.15 -31.46
N LYS A 3 -9.23 13.05 -30.79
CA LYS A 3 -9.59 14.39 -31.28
C LYS A 3 -8.36 15.12 -31.85
N LEU A 4 -7.25 15.06 -31.14
CA LEU A 4 -5.96 15.65 -31.53
C LEU A 4 -5.34 15.00 -32.77
N TRP A 5 -5.47 13.68 -32.94
CA TRP A 5 -5.00 13.00 -34.14
C TRP A 5 -5.85 13.35 -35.36
N LYS A 6 -7.17 13.52 -35.18
CA LYS A 6 -8.07 14.01 -36.23
C LYS A 6 -7.65 15.43 -36.65
N TYR A 7 -7.41 16.32 -35.69
CA TYR A 7 -6.93 17.68 -35.94
C TYR A 7 -5.59 17.69 -36.70
N TYR A 8 -4.63 16.86 -36.28
CA TYR A 8 -3.34 16.75 -36.96
C TYR A 8 -3.46 16.15 -38.37
N SER A 9 -4.37 15.19 -38.57
CA SER A 9 -4.58 14.54 -39.87
C SER A 9 -5.29 15.47 -40.86
N GLU A 10 -6.27 16.25 -40.39
CA GLU A 10 -6.94 17.28 -41.17
C GLU A 10 -5.97 18.43 -41.51
N ALA A 11 -5.05 18.74 -40.60
CA ALA A 11 -4.03 19.76 -40.81
C ALA A 11 -3.05 19.44 -41.94
N LYS A 12 -2.77 18.16 -42.24
CA LYS A 12 -1.89 17.78 -43.37
C LYS A 12 -2.46 18.10 -44.75
N GLY A 13 -3.77 18.38 -44.86
CA GLY A 13 -4.47 18.45 -46.15
C GLY A 13 -4.81 19.84 -46.68
N ARG A 14 -5.05 20.85 -45.83
CA ARG A 14 -5.48 22.22 -46.24
C ARG A 14 -5.15 23.27 -45.16
N ILE A 15 -4.90 24.52 -45.59
CA ILE A 15 -4.71 25.70 -44.72
C ILE A 15 -6.06 26.43 -44.62
N SER A 16 -6.61 26.60 -43.42
CA SER A 16 -7.85 27.35 -43.10
C SER A 16 -7.76 28.03 -41.73
N ASP A 17 -8.66 28.93 -41.36
CA ASP A 17 -8.61 29.56 -40.02
C ASP A 17 -8.86 28.55 -38.89
N SER A 18 -9.74 27.56 -39.13
CA SER A 18 -9.93 26.41 -38.23
C SER A 18 -8.70 25.50 -38.10
N PHE A 19 -7.75 25.57 -39.05
CA PHE A 19 -6.47 24.86 -38.96
C PHE A 19 -5.57 25.51 -37.91
N THR A 20 -5.53 26.84 -37.83
CA THR A 20 -4.73 27.58 -36.84
C THR A 20 -5.21 27.27 -35.41
N GLU A 21 -6.53 27.29 -35.17
CA GLU A 21 -7.12 26.93 -33.88
C GLU A 21 -6.84 25.48 -33.47
N ASN A 22 -7.00 24.53 -34.41
CA ASN A 22 -6.74 23.11 -34.16
C ASN A 22 -5.25 22.82 -33.89
N MET A 23 -4.35 23.49 -34.61
CA MET A 23 -2.91 23.39 -34.38
C MET A 23 -2.48 24.07 -33.08
N HIS A 24 -3.13 25.17 -32.68
CA HIS A 24 -2.97 25.78 -31.36
C HIS A 24 -3.39 24.81 -30.24
N GLU A 25 -4.51 24.10 -30.38
CA GLU A 25 -4.95 23.10 -29.39
C GLU A 25 -3.94 21.94 -29.28
N ILE A 26 -3.39 21.46 -30.41
CA ILE A 26 -2.32 20.44 -30.41
C ILE A 26 -1.04 20.97 -29.74
N ALA A 27 -0.61 22.18 -30.08
CA ALA A 27 0.57 22.79 -29.50
C ALA A 27 0.41 22.96 -27.98
N ASN A 28 -0.73 23.49 -27.52
CA ASN A 28 -1.04 23.62 -26.10
C ASN A 28 -1.02 22.26 -25.39
N TYR A 29 -1.66 21.24 -25.98
CA TYR A 29 -1.63 19.88 -25.44
C TYR A 29 -0.20 19.33 -25.32
N CYS A 30 0.62 19.47 -26.36
CA CYS A 30 2.02 19.01 -26.35
C CYS A 30 2.87 19.76 -25.31
N THR A 31 2.65 21.06 -25.17
CA THR A 31 3.30 21.89 -24.14
C THR A 31 2.93 21.41 -22.74
N ILE A 32 1.62 21.22 -22.48
CA ILE A 32 1.14 20.70 -21.19
C ILE A 32 1.75 19.31 -20.92
N ASP A 33 1.69 18.36 -21.86
CA ASP A 33 2.25 17.02 -21.66
C ASP A 33 3.77 17.07 -21.35
N THR A 34 4.51 17.97 -22.00
CA THR A 34 5.95 18.16 -21.76
C THR A 34 6.21 18.74 -20.37
N LEU A 35 5.51 19.80 -19.99
CA LEU A 35 5.63 20.43 -18.67
C LEU A 35 5.22 19.46 -17.56
N ARG A 36 4.15 18.68 -17.73
CA ARG A 36 3.74 17.67 -16.75
C ARG A 36 4.80 16.58 -16.57
N CYS A 37 5.48 16.15 -17.64
CA CYS A 37 6.58 15.19 -17.49
C CYS A 37 7.73 15.77 -16.64
N GLN A 38 8.07 17.05 -16.85
CA GLN A 38 9.09 17.74 -16.05
C GLN A 38 8.67 17.91 -14.59
N GLU A 39 7.44 18.38 -14.34
CA GLU A 39 6.88 18.53 -12.99
C GLU A 39 6.87 17.20 -12.24
N LEU A 40 6.48 16.10 -12.90
CA LEU A 40 6.55 14.76 -12.32
C LEU A 40 7.99 14.37 -11.99
N ALA A 41 8.94 14.61 -12.90
CA ALA A 41 10.35 14.29 -12.64
C ALA A 41 10.90 15.03 -11.40
N VAL A 42 10.54 16.30 -11.23
CA VAL A 42 10.92 17.12 -10.06
C VAL A 42 10.18 16.66 -8.81
N ARG A 43 8.86 16.53 -8.88
CA ARG A 43 8.00 16.16 -7.74
C ARG A 43 8.36 14.80 -7.15
N TYR A 44 8.73 13.85 -8.00
CA TYR A 44 9.18 12.52 -7.58
C TYR A 44 10.69 12.42 -7.38
N SER A 45 11.43 13.53 -7.51
CA SER A 45 12.89 13.57 -7.33
C SER A 45 13.63 12.48 -8.12
N ILE A 46 13.15 12.15 -9.32
CA ILE A 46 13.60 10.96 -10.09
C ILE A 46 15.11 11.00 -10.35
N ILE A 47 15.65 12.17 -10.69
CA ILE A 47 17.09 12.33 -10.97
C ILE A 47 17.91 12.13 -9.69
N ASN A 48 17.43 12.64 -8.54
CA ASN A 48 18.09 12.45 -7.25
C ASN A 48 18.08 10.97 -6.85
N ASP A 49 16.95 10.29 -7.03
CA ASP A 49 16.84 8.84 -6.81
C ASP A 49 17.90 8.10 -7.63
N TYR A 50 18.02 8.42 -8.92
CA TYR A 50 18.99 7.78 -9.79
C TYR A 50 20.43 8.09 -9.40
N ARG A 51 20.74 9.32 -8.99
CA ARG A 51 22.07 9.72 -8.54
C ARG A 51 22.48 8.95 -7.29
N GLU A 52 21.59 8.82 -6.31
CA GLU A 52 21.90 8.08 -5.09
C GLU A 52 22.07 6.58 -5.38
N VAL A 53 21.23 6.00 -6.24
CA VAL A 53 21.34 4.61 -6.69
C VAL A 53 22.65 4.35 -7.44
N THR A 54 23.06 5.27 -8.32
CA THR A 54 24.34 5.28 -9.05
C THR A 54 25.52 5.26 -8.08
N SER A 55 25.49 6.14 -7.06
CA SER A 55 26.58 6.25 -6.08
C SER A 55 26.82 4.97 -5.27
N ILE A 56 25.77 4.16 -5.08
CA ILE A 56 25.85 2.90 -4.34
C ILE A 56 26.24 1.74 -5.26
N ALA A 57 25.67 1.67 -6.47
CA ALA A 57 25.88 0.53 -7.37
C ALA A 57 27.11 0.64 -8.28
N TYR A 58 27.80 1.78 -8.35
CA TYR A 58 28.93 2.00 -9.26
C TYR A 58 28.56 1.81 -10.74
N ILE A 59 27.37 2.30 -11.13
CA ILE A 59 26.83 2.25 -12.50
C ILE A 59 26.61 3.67 -13.02
N THR A 60 26.32 3.83 -14.32
CA THR A 60 25.99 5.16 -14.85
C THR A 60 24.57 5.59 -14.46
N LEU A 61 24.29 6.90 -14.54
CA LEU A 61 22.93 7.43 -14.34
C LEU A 61 21.94 6.85 -15.37
N PHE A 62 22.41 6.59 -16.59
CA PHE A 62 21.64 5.96 -17.65
C PHE A 62 21.28 4.51 -17.30
N ASP A 63 22.27 3.70 -16.91
CA ASP A 63 22.06 2.29 -16.55
C ASP A 63 21.17 2.12 -15.33
N THR A 64 21.14 3.11 -14.45
CA THR A 64 20.22 3.13 -13.32
C THR A 64 18.75 3.06 -13.76
N HIS A 65 18.39 3.61 -14.91
CA HIS A 65 17.02 3.50 -15.41
C HIS A 65 16.73 2.13 -16.02
N TYR A 66 17.65 1.58 -16.80
CA TYR A 66 17.39 0.40 -17.63
C TYR A 66 17.74 -0.94 -16.97
N TYR A 67 18.72 -0.96 -16.05
CA TYR A 67 19.14 -2.21 -15.44
C TYR A 67 18.14 -2.68 -14.40
N ALA A 68 17.88 -3.99 -14.41
CA ALA A 68 17.15 -4.63 -13.34
C ALA A 68 17.91 -4.53 -12.01
N ILE A 69 17.19 -4.52 -10.89
CA ILE A 69 17.76 -4.36 -9.56
C ILE A 69 18.87 -5.38 -9.26
N GLY A 70 18.69 -6.63 -9.69
CA GLY A 70 19.68 -7.69 -9.49
C GLY A 70 21.00 -7.44 -10.20
N THR A 71 20.97 -6.80 -11.37
CA THR A 71 22.19 -6.40 -12.10
C THR A 71 22.94 -5.31 -11.35
N LYS A 72 22.22 -4.31 -10.82
CA LYS A 72 22.81 -3.23 -10.02
C LYS A 72 23.49 -3.75 -8.75
N VAL A 73 22.82 -4.68 -8.06
CA VAL A 73 23.39 -5.33 -6.87
C VAL A 73 24.58 -6.22 -7.23
N SER A 74 24.54 -6.92 -8.37
CA SER A 74 25.70 -7.71 -8.84
C SER A 74 26.91 -6.82 -9.12
N ASN A 75 26.71 -5.62 -9.67
CA ASN A 75 27.79 -4.66 -9.89
C ASN A 75 28.38 -4.14 -8.57
N LEU A 76 27.53 -3.79 -7.60
CA LEU A 76 27.96 -3.48 -6.23
C LEU A 76 28.79 -4.62 -5.64
N LEU A 77 28.27 -5.85 -5.66
CA LEU A 77 28.98 -7.02 -5.13
C LEU A 77 30.34 -7.21 -5.81
N GLY A 78 30.42 -7.01 -7.12
CA GLY A 78 31.67 -7.13 -7.87
C GLY A 78 32.70 -6.06 -7.53
N ALA A 79 32.27 -4.80 -7.41
CA ALA A 79 33.14 -3.70 -6.98
C ALA A 79 33.69 -3.93 -5.55
N GLU A 80 32.86 -4.45 -4.66
CA GLU A 80 33.23 -4.75 -3.27
C GLU A 80 34.04 -6.05 -3.12
N ALA A 81 33.90 -6.99 -4.05
CA ALA A 81 34.74 -8.17 -4.11
C ALA A 81 36.17 -7.76 -4.48
N TRP A 82 36.31 -6.86 -5.47
CA TRP A 82 37.61 -6.33 -5.89
C TRP A 82 38.37 -5.63 -4.76
N THR A 83 37.70 -4.82 -3.94
CA THR A 83 38.34 -4.14 -2.79
C THR A 83 38.80 -5.10 -1.68
N GLN A 84 38.34 -6.36 -1.73
CA GLN A 84 38.68 -7.41 -0.78
C GLN A 84 39.59 -8.49 -1.40
N ASP A 85 40.17 -8.24 -2.57
CA ASP A 85 41.02 -9.20 -3.31
C ASP A 85 40.28 -10.51 -3.63
N ILE A 86 38.97 -10.42 -3.90
CA ILE A 86 38.12 -11.54 -4.30
C ILE A 86 37.80 -11.41 -5.78
N LEU A 87 38.12 -12.46 -6.54
CA LEU A 87 37.69 -12.62 -7.92
C LEU A 87 36.43 -13.50 -7.98
N PHE A 88 35.49 -13.13 -8.84
CA PHE A 88 34.27 -13.89 -9.09
C PHE A 88 34.09 -14.14 -10.59
N SER A 89 33.37 -15.21 -10.94
CA SER A 89 33.15 -15.57 -12.34
C SER A 89 31.93 -14.85 -12.91
N MET A 90 32.05 -14.29 -14.10
CA MET A 90 30.90 -13.81 -14.89
C MET A 90 30.21 -14.94 -15.67
N LYS A 91 30.72 -16.18 -15.60
CA LYS A 91 30.07 -17.32 -16.23
C LYS A 91 28.77 -17.62 -15.48
N THR A 92 27.66 -17.61 -16.20
CA THR A 92 26.39 -18.07 -15.66
C THR A 92 26.46 -19.57 -15.40
N SER A 93 25.85 -20.02 -14.31
CA SER A 93 25.80 -21.44 -13.99
C SER A 93 25.06 -22.22 -15.08
N ASP A 94 25.63 -23.33 -15.54
CA ASP A 94 24.95 -24.27 -16.44
C ASP A 94 23.77 -24.98 -15.75
N GLN A 95 23.72 -24.91 -14.41
CA GLN A 95 22.59 -25.39 -13.62
C GLN A 95 21.40 -24.44 -13.76
N LYS A 96 20.61 -24.63 -14.82
CA LYS A 96 19.29 -23.99 -14.95
C LYS A 96 18.35 -24.55 -13.89
N ALA A 97 18.31 -23.88 -12.74
CA ALA A 97 17.34 -24.15 -11.70
C ALA A 97 15.93 -23.75 -12.18
N SER A 98 15.13 -24.75 -12.54
CA SER A 98 13.71 -24.60 -12.87
C SER A 98 12.78 -24.88 -11.68
N GLY A 99 13.35 -25.30 -10.54
CA GLY A 99 12.62 -25.61 -9.32
C GLY A 99 12.21 -24.37 -8.54
N LYS A 100 11.19 -24.54 -7.68
CA LYS A 100 10.73 -23.48 -6.78
C LYS A 100 11.27 -23.74 -5.38
N PHE A 101 11.92 -22.73 -4.79
CA PHE A 101 12.24 -22.72 -3.37
C PHE A 101 10.94 -22.82 -2.55
N PRO A 102 10.95 -23.46 -1.37
CA PRO A 102 9.86 -23.34 -0.43
C PRO A 102 9.70 -21.85 -0.08
N GLY A 103 8.57 -21.26 -0.49
CA GLY A 103 8.30 -19.83 -0.31
C GLY A 103 8.24 -19.40 1.15
N ALA A 104 8.00 -18.11 1.38
CA ALA A 104 7.77 -17.60 2.74
C ALA A 104 6.63 -18.36 3.45
N TYR A 105 6.72 -18.49 4.78
CA TYR A 105 5.66 -19.09 5.57
C TYR A 105 4.62 -18.03 5.94
N VAL A 106 3.34 -18.36 5.78
CA VAL A 106 2.22 -17.47 6.12
C VAL A 106 1.34 -18.17 7.13
N PHE A 107 1.14 -17.55 8.30
CA PHE A 107 0.13 -18.01 9.26
C PHE A 107 -1.24 -17.58 8.72
N PRO A 108 -2.20 -18.51 8.57
CA PRO A 108 -3.52 -18.15 8.09
C PRO A 108 -4.16 -17.13 9.05
N PRO A 109 -4.82 -16.08 8.53
CA PRO A 109 -5.48 -15.11 9.39
C PRO A 109 -6.65 -15.75 10.12
N VAL A 110 -6.85 -15.37 11.39
CA VAL A 110 -8.10 -15.53 12.12
C VAL A 110 -9.03 -14.48 11.55
N LYS A 111 -9.88 -14.93 10.62
CA LYS A 111 -10.71 -14.05 9.81
C LYS A 111 -11.90 -13.53 10.61
N GLY A 112 -12.42 -12.40 10.15
CA GLY A 112 -13.52 -11.69 10.79
C GLY A 112 -13.06 -10.39 11.44
N LEU A 113 -14.02 -9.73 12.08
CA LEU A 113 -13.81 -8.51 12.83
C LEU A 113 -13.28 -8.83 14.22
N GLU A 114 -12.15 -8.22 14.57
CA GLU A 114 -11.63 -8.15 15.92
C GLU A 114 -11.90 -6.74 16.47
N ASN A 115 -12.92 -6.66 17.33
CA ASN A 115 -13.33 -5.45 18.04
C ASN A 115 -13.36 -5.64 19.56
N LYS A 116 -12.89 -6.79 20.06
CA LYS A 116 -12.80 -7.09 21.49
C LYS A 116 -11.44 -6.72 22.03
N ARG A 117 -10.36 -7.14 21.36
CA ARG A 117 -8.98 -6.89 21.79
C ARG A 117 -8.14 -6.24 20.68
N PRO A 118 -7.27 -5.27 20.99
CA PRO A 118 -6.33 -4.73 20.02
C PRO A 118 -5.39 -5.80 19.46
N VAL A 119 -5.04 -5.66 18.18
CA VAL A 119 -4.09 -6.54 17.48
C VAL A 119 -2.85 -5.75 17.13
N THR A 120 -1.66 -6.29 17.34
CA THR A 120 -0.41 -5.55 17.12
C THR A 120 0.62 -6.36 16.34
N GLY A 121 1.40 -5.70 15.50
CA GLY A 121 2.43 -6.31 14.65
C GLY A 121 3.82 -6.36 15.30
N LEU A 122 4.47 -7.52 15.24
CA LEU A 122 5.93 -7.64 15.29
C LEU A 122 6.44 -8.02 13.91
N ASP A 123 7.35 -7.21 13.35
CA ASP A 123 7.95 -7.43 12.03
C ASP A 123 9.48 -7.57 12.12
N PHE A 124 10.07 -8.50 11.37
CA PHE A 124 11.53 -8.63 11.32
C PHE A 124 12.16 -7.46 10.57
N ALA A 125 13.13 -6.80 11.21
CA ALA A 125 13.91 -5.74 10.57
C ALA A 125 14.82 -6.34 9.46
N SER A 126 14.35 -6.27 8.21
CA SER A 126 15.06 -6.81 7.04
C SER A 126 15.42 -8.30 7.18
N LEU A 127 14.41 -9.16 7.39
CA LEU A 127 14.56 -10.60 7.69
C LEU A 127 15.69 -11.28 6.91
N TYR A 128 15.63 -11.27 5.58
CA TYR A 128 16.61 -11.99 4.74
C TYR A 128 18.02 -11.44 4.85
N SER A 129 18.20 -10.11 4.83
CA SER A 129 19.53 -9.50 5.03
C SER A 129 20.09 -9.85 6.42
N SER A 130 19.24 -9.85 7.44
CA SER A 130 19.62 -10.17 8.82
C SER A 130 20.02 -11.65 8.98
N ILE A 131 19.35 -12.56 8.27
CA ILE A 131 19.71 -13.99 8.20
C ILE A 131 21.05 -14.17 7.49
N ILE A 132 21.25 -13.51 6.34
CA ILE A 132 22.52 -13.54 5.61
C ILE A 132 23.68 -13.13 6.52
N MET A 133 23.52 -12.03 7.26
CA MET A 133 24.52 -11.56 8.22
C MET A 133 24.71 -12.55 9.39
N ALA A 134 23.64 -12.99 10.04
CA ALA A 134 23.70 -13.85 11.24
C ALA A 134 24.39 -15.21 11.00
N TYR A 135 24.17 -15.80 9.83
CA TYR A 135 24.69 -17.13 9.48
C TYR A 135 25.85 -17.10 8.50
N ASN A 136 26.38 -15.91 8.20
CA ASN A 136 27.52 -15.73 7.30
C ASN A 136 27.26 -16.32 5.89
N LEU A 137 26.04 -16.15 5.37
CA LEU A 137 25.64 -16.74 4.09
C LEU A 137 26.28 -15.99 2.93
N SER A 138 27.48 -16.41 2.53
CA SER A 138 28.27 -15.79 1.47
C SER A 138 28.93 -16.87 0.61
N PRO A 139 29.10 -16.65 -0.70
CA PRO A 139 29.69 -17.64 -1.62
C PRO A 139 30.98 -18.28 -1.15
N GLU A 140 31.90 -17.49 -0.63
CA GLU A 140 33.23 -17.92 -0.18
C GLU A 140 33.26 -18.50 1.23
N LYS A 141 32.10 -18.61 1.89
CA LYS A 141 31.93 -19.20 3.23
C LYS A 141 31.12 -20.49 3.20
N ILE A 142 30.64 -20.91 2.04
CA ILE A 142 29.87 -22.14 1.88
C ILE A 142 30.79 -23.37 1.85
N VAL A 143 30.29 -24.46 2.41
CA VAL A 143 30.88 -25.79 2.40
C VAL A 143 29.81 -26.74 1.89
N SER A 144 30.07 -27.42 0.77
CA SER A 144 29.06 -28.23 0.08
C SER A 144 29.20 -29.72 0.31
N THR A 145 30.26 -30.17 1.00
CA THR A 145 30.54 -31.59 1.23
C THR A 145 30.66 -31.91 2.71
N LEU A 146 30.15 -33.09 3.10
CA LEU A 146 30.23 -33.57 4.48
C LEU A 146 31.69 -33.79 4.95
N PRO A 147 32.60 -34.39 4.15
CA PRO A 147 34.00 -34.56 4.57
C PRO A 147 34.71 -33.24 4.91
N GLU A 148 34.48 -32.19 4.12
CA GLU A 148 35.04 -30.85 4.37
C GLU A 148 34.41 -30.21 5.62
N ALA A 149 33.10 -30.38 5.81
CA ALA A 149 32.43 -29.92 7.02
C ALA A 149 33.00 -30.61 8.29
N ASP A 150 33.23 -31.92 8.24
CA ASP A 150 33.82 -32.69 9.34
C ASP A 150 35.26 -32.26 9.63
N GLU A 151 36.05 -31.96 8.59
CA GLU A 151 37.40 -31.42 8.72
C GLU A 151 37.40 -30.05 9.42
N LEU A 152 36.58 -29.12 8.96
CA LEU A 152 36.45 -27.79 9.57
C LEU A 152 35.96 -27.87 11.02
N GLN A 153 35.08 -28.82 11.35
CA GLN A 153 34.66 -29.06 12.73
C GLN A 153 35.83 -29.57 13.60
N ARG A 154 36.68 -30.47 13.08
CA ARG A 154 37.91 -30.90 13.77
C ARG A 154 38.89 -29.73 13.99
N GLU A 155 38.89 -28.75 13.11
CA GLU A 155 39.63 -27.48 13.27
C GLU A 155 38.95 -26.47 14.22
N ASN A 156 37.91 -26.87 14.97
CA ASN A 156 37.13 -26.02 15.86
C ASN A 156 36.42 -24.85 15.18
N LYS A 157 36.12 -24.95 13.88
CA LYS A 157 35.23 -24.00 13.20
C LYS A 157 33.79 -24.31 13.55
N VAL A 158 33.02 -23.26 13.83
CA VAL A 158 31.58 -23.38 14.07
C VAL A 158 30.86 -23.30 12.74
N LEU A 159 30.08 -24.33 12.40
CA LEU A 159 29.29 -24.37 11.17
C LEU A 159 27.81 -24.12 11.44
N HIS A 160 27.12 -23.51 10.48
CA HIS A 160 25.66 -23.50 10.40
C HIS A 160 25.21 -24.47 9.32
N ASN A 161 24.31 -25.38 9.67
CA ASN A 161 23.74 -26.35 8.76
C ASN A 161 22.60 -25.72 7.96
N ILE A 162 22.64 -25.90 6.65
CA ILE A 162 21.59 -25.56 5.70
C ILE A 162 20.97 -26.88 5.22
N GLU A 163 19.70 -27.10 5.54
CA GLU A 163 18.96 -28.27 5.09
C GLU A 163 17.55 -27.87 4.63
N PHE A 164 17.22 -28.18 3.38
CA PHE A 164 15.88 -27.94 2.81
C PHE A 164 15.61 -28.90 1.66
N LYS A 165 14.34 -28.94 1.20
CA LYS A 165 13.96 -29.70 0.00
C LYS A 165 13.85 -28.76 -1.20
N TYR A 166 14.43 -29.17 -2.32
CA TYR A 166 14.33 -28.50 -3.61
C TYR A 166 13.89 -29.51 -4.66
N ASN A 167 12.74 -29.29 -5.32
CA ASN A 167 12.12 -30.29 -6.22
C ASN A 167 11.91 -31.68 -5.60
N SER A 168 11.72 -31.73 -4.28
CA SER A 168 11.66 -32.95 -3.45
C SER A 168 13.00 -33.60 -3.11
N ASP A 169 14.09 -33.13 -3.70
CA ASP A 169 15.45 -33.58 -3.36
C ASP A 169 15.96 -32.85 -2.11
N PRO A 170 16.56 -33.56 -1.15
CA PRO A 170 17.18 -32.94 0.00
C PRO A 170 18.48 -32.24 -0.43
N ILE A 171 18.55 -30.94 -0.17
CA ILE A 171 19.77 -30.13 -0.30
C ILE A 171 20.38 -29.97 1.08
N ARG A 172 21.69 -30.20 1.17
CA ARG A 172 22.48 -30.05 2.39
C ARG A 172 23.76 -29.30 2.09
N ALA A 173 24.04 -28.29 2.91
CA ALA A 173 25.28 -27.53 2.88
C ALA A 173 25.56 -26.93 4.25
N TRP A 174 26.71 -26.29 4.39
CA TRP A 174 27.08 -25.58 5.61
C TRP A 174 27.65 -24.21 5.28
N THR A 175 27.62 -23.31 6.26
CA THR A 175 28.39 -22.07 6.21
C THR A 175 29.26 -21.94 7.45
N ILE A 176 30.49 -21.44 7.26
CA ILE A 176 31.40 -21.17 8.37
C ILE A 176 30.92 -19.91 9.10
N ARG A 177 30.60 -20.02 10.39
CA ARG A 177 30.14 -18.89 11.21
C ARG A 177 31.28 -17.93 11.51
N HIS A 178 31.01 -16.63 11.35
CA HIS A 178 32.02 -15.58 11.62
C HIS A 178 32.25 -15.30 13.12
N GLY A 179 31.42 -15.84 14.03
CA GLY A 179 31.57 -15.66 15.48
C GLY A 179 31.59 -14.19 15.96
N ASN A 180 30.88 -13.30 15.26
CA ASN A 180 30.90 -11.84 15.42
C ASN A 180 32.29 -11.17 15.24
N LYS A 181 33.27 -11.87 14.64
CA LYS A 181 34.59 -11.31 14.28
C LYS A 181 34.57 -10.72 12.87
N SER A 182 35.09 -9.50 12.71
CA SER A 182 35.00 -8.74 11.45
C SER A 182 35.79 -9.37 10.30
N ASP A 183 36.98 -9.87 10.60
CA ASP A 183 37.90 -10.56 9.68
C ASP A 183 37.33 -11.89 9.16
N GLN A 184 36.44 -12.53 9.93
CA GLN A 184 35.83 -13.82 9.57
C GLN A 184 34.53 -13.68 8.77
N LYS A 185 33.98 -12.46 8.65
CA LYS A 185 32.76 -12.21 7.89
C LYS A 185 32.99 -12.41 6.40
N GLY A 186 31.98 -12.96 5.74
CA GLY A 186 31.96 -13.06 4.30
C GLY A 186 31.69 -11.73 3.60
N LEU A 187 31.87 -11.71 2.28
CA LEU A 187 31.63 -10.58 1.39
C LEU A 187 30.22 -10.01 1.61
N PHE A 188 29.20 -10.86 1.57
CA PHE A 188 27.80 -10.43 1.66
C PHE A 188 27.47 -9.81 3.03
N PRO A 189 27.77 -10.48 4.17
CA PRO A 189 27.61 -9.89 5.50
C PRO A 189 28.33 -8.55 5.69
N LYS A 190 29.57 -8.40 5.20
CA LYS A 190 30.33 -7.14 5.32
C LYS A 190 29.63 -5.99 4.61
N ILE A 191 29.18 -6.22 3.38
CA ILE A 191 28.50 -5.18 2.59
C ILE A 191 27.15 -4.83 3.23
N LEU A 192 26.35 -5.83 3.61
CA LEU A 192 25.06 -5.61 4.25
C LEU A 192 25.19 -4.86 5.58
N GLU A 193 26.22 -5.16 6.38
CA GLU A 193 26.49 -4.43 7.62
C GLU A 193 26.87 -2.96 7.36
N ARG A 194 27.73 -2.70 6.35
CA ARG A 194 28.08 -1.33 5.96
C ARG A 194 26.84 -0.56 5.49
N LEU A 195 26.07 -1.14 4.57
CA LEU A 195 24.84 -0.55 4.05
C LEU A 195 23.83 -0.27 5.16
N GLY A 196 23.65 -1.23 6.09
CA GLY A 196 22.78 -1.07 7.25
C GLY A 196 23.20 0.09 8.15
N ARG A 197 24.52 0.24 8.41
CA ARG A 197 25.06 1.36 9.19
C ARG A 197 24.79 2.71 8.53
N ILE A 198 25.15 2.85 7.25
CA ILE A 198 24.89 4.07 6.47
C ILE A 198 23.40 4.41 6.47
N ARG A 199 22.53 3.41 6.28
CA ARG A 199 21.08 3.62 6.30
C ARG A 199 20.58 4.13 7.65
N ASN A 200 21.11 3.63 8.76
CA ASN A 200 20.73 4.07 10.10
C ASN A 200 21.20 5.50 10.39
N GLU A 201 22.41 5.87 9.96
CA GLU A 201 22.92 7.24 10.04
C GLU A 201 22.03 8.21 9.25
N ILE A 202 21.67 7.85 8.01
CA ILE A 202 20.75 8.64 7.19
C ILE A 202 19.37 8.78 7.85
N LYS A 203 18.82 7.69 8.41
CA LYS A 203 17.54 7.73 9.12
C LYS A 203 17.57 8.66 10.34
N ALA A 204 18.68 8.71 11.07
CA ALA A 204 18.85 9.63 12.19
C ALA A 204 18.82 11.09 11.71
N GLN A 205 19.51 11.40 10.60
CA GLN A 205 19.48 12.72 9.98
C GLN A 205 18.08 13.09 9.46
N LEU A 206 17.39 12.15 8.81
CA LEU A 206 16.01 12.36 8.33
C LEU A 206 15.04 12.68 9.46
N LYS A 207 15.20 12.06 10.64
CA LYS A 207 14.35 12.38 11.81
C LYS A 207 14.51 13.83 12.24
N LEU A 208 15.75 14.35 12.24
CA LEU A 208 16.02 15.75 12.58
C LEU A 208 15.49 16.71 11.51
N LEU A 209 15.76 16.42 10.24
CA LEU A 209 15.31 17.24 9.10
C LEU A 209 13.79 17.25 8.97
N TRP A 210 13.11 16.12 9.24
CA TRP A 210 11.65 16.05 9.24
C TRP A 210 11.04 17.04 10.23
N LYS A 211 11.54 17.07 11.47
CA LYS A 211 11.05 18.00 12.49
C LYS A 211 11.20 19.46 12.06
N LYS A 212 12.38 19.81 11.50
CA LYS A 212 12.64 21.16 10.96
C LYS A 212 11.67 21.50 9.82
N LYS A 213 11.52 20.57 8.87
CA LYS A 213 10.61 20.69 7.72
C LYS A 213 9.16 20.87 8.17
N GLU A 214 8.65 20.03 9.07
CA GLU A 214 7.28 20.09 9.59
C GLU A 214 6.99 21.43 10.28
N CYS A 215 7.92 21.95 11.08
CA CYS A 215 7.76 23.27 11.70
C CYS A 215 7.70 24.40 10.66
N MET A 216 8.56 24.35 9.63
CA MET A 216 8.56 25.35 8.56
C MET A 216 7.32 25.25 7.65
N GLU A 217 6.76 24.06 7.46
CA GLU A 217 5.49 23.85 6.75
C GLU A 217 4.32 24.54 7.46
N LEU A 218 4.32 24.63 8.80
CA LEU A 218 3.31 25.41 9.54
C LEU A 218 3.36 26.90 9.20
N VAL A 219 4.57 27.46 9.05
CA VAL A 219 4.77 28.86 8.63
C VAL A 219 4.27 29.01 7.20
N LYS A 220 4.74 28.14 6.28
CA LYS A 220 4.34 28.18 4.87
C LYS A 220 2.83 28.08 4.66
N GLY A 221 2.14 27.23 5.41
CA GLY A 221 0.69 27.06 5.30
C GLY A 221 -0.13 28.27 5.76
N ARG A 222 0.48 29.23 6.46
CA ARG A 222 -0.14 30.50 6.88
C ARG A 222 0.30 31.70 6.03
N ILE A 223 1.20 31.48 5.07
CA ILE A 223 1.61 32.51 4.12
C ILE A 223 0.53 32.60 3.05
N ASP A 224 -0.10 33.76 2.95
CA ASP A 224 -1.01 34.08 1.85
C ASP A 224 -0.18 34.50 0.63
N PRO A 225 -0.25 33.78 -0.51
CA PRO A 225 0.46 34.13 -1.73
C PRO A 225 0.11 35.53 -2.28
N ALA A 226 -1.02 36.11 -1.87
CA ALA A 226 -1.45 37.45 -2.25
C ALA A 226 -0.98 38.56 -1.29
N SER A 227 -0.33 38.21 -0.17
CA SER A 227 0.10 39.12 0.90
C SER A 227 1.59 38.97 1.18
N GLU A 228 2.43 39.55 0.31
CA GLU A 228 3.88 39.68 0.55
C GLU A 228 4.24 40.58 1.76
N SER A 229 3.24 41.14 2.45
CA SER A 229 3.42 42.15 3.49
C SER A 229 3.49 41.62 4.92
N THR A 230 3.20 40.34 5.18
CA THR A 230 3.15 39.82 6.56
C THR A 230 4.54 39.36 7.03
N PRO A 231 5.15 39.98 8.06
CA PRO A 231 6.46 39.57 8.54
C PRO A 231 6.44 38.14 9.09
N ILE A 232 7.47 37.34 8.77
CA ILE A 232 7.62 35.96 9.27
C ILE A 232 7.53 35.91 10.79
N ALA A 233 8.11 36.89 11.49
CA ALA A 233 8.00 37.04 12.94
C ALA A 233 6.55 37.00 13.46
N SER A 234 5.62 37.64 12.76
CA SER A 234 4.21 37.67 13.15
C SER A 234 3.58 36.28 12.99
N ILE A 235 3.86 35.62 11.87
CA ILE A 235 3.34 34.27 11.59
C ILE A 235 3.85 33.26 12.61
N ILE A 236 5.14 33.30 12.95
CA ILE A 236 5.75 32.44 13.97
C ILE A 236 5.08 32.67 15.32
N LYS A 237 4.88 33.93 15.73
CA LYS A 237 4.22 34.27 16.99
C LYS A 237 2.79 33.73 17.05
N ASP A 238 2.05 33.82 15.95
CA ASP A 238 0.69 33.29 15.85
C ASP A 238 0.64 31.75 15.86
N ILE A 239 1.68 31.08 15.34
CA ILE A 239 1.80 29.62 15.42
C ILE A 239 2.03 29.20 16.86
N LEU A 240 2.99 29.82 17.54
CA LEU A 240 3.34 29.51 18.92
C LEU A 240 2.15 29.74 19.86
N SER A 241 1.40 30.83 19.69
CA SER A 241 0.21 31.11 20.50
C SER A 241 -0.93 30.10 20.31
N SER A 242 -0.97 29.40 19.17
CA SER A 242 -1.97 28.35 18.88
C SER A 242 -1.61 26.97 19.45
N ILE A 243 -0.38 26.77 19.96
CA ILE A 243 0.07 25.49 20.52
C ILE A 243 -0.15 25.47 22.03
N ILE A 244 -1.10 24.66 22.47
CA ILE A 244 -1.44 24.49 23.90
C ILE A 244 -0.43 23.58 24.62
N ASP A 245 0.09 22.56 23.94
CA ASP A 245 1.05 21.61 24.53
C ASP A 245 2.41 22.28 24.78
N THR A 246 2.82 22.34 26.05
CA THR A 246 4.01 23.07 26.48
C THR A 246 5.32 22.49 25.95
N LYS A 247 5.37 21.16 25.77
CA LYS A 247 6.56 20.46 25.26
C LYS A 247 6.71 20.70 23.76
N LYS A 248 5.61 20.57 23.01
CA LYS A 248 5.55 20.85 21.58
C LYS A 248 5.80 22.33 21.31
N HIS A 249 5.28 23.23 22.15
CA HIS A 249 5.55 24.66 22.06
C HIS A 249 7.05 24.95 22.16
N SER A 250 7.74 24.40 23.17
CA SER A 250 9.19 24.59 23.33
C SER A 250 9.98 24.03 22.14
N GLU A 251 9.58 22.88 21.60
CA GLU A 251 10.26 22.25 20.45
C GLU A 251 10.10 23.07 19.16
N VAL A 252 8.88 23.53 18.89
CA VAL A 252 8.57 24.37 17.72
C VAL A 252 9.26 25.73 17.84
N ALA A 253 9.26 26.35 19.03
CA ALA A 253 9.96 27.61 19.28
C ALA A 253 11.46 27.49 18.98
N GLN A 254 12.16 26.53 19.59
CA GLN A 254 13.59 26.30 19.35
C GLN A 254 13.93 26.08 17.87
N THR A 255 13.01 25.46 17.12
CA THR A 255 13.18 25.19 15.69
C THR A 255 12.97 26.43 14.83
N LEU A 256 12.05 27.32 15.22
CA LEU A 256 11.63 28.48 14.44
C LEU A 256 12.31 29.79 14.85
N ASP A 257 12.85 29.88 16.07
CA ASP A 257 13.56 31.07 16.58
C ASP A 257 14.62 31.62 15.60
N PRO A 258 15.43 30.78 14.91
CA PRO A 258 16.43 31.27 13.95
C PRO A 258 15.84 31.99 12.73
N PHE A 259 14.52 31.89 12.49
CA PHE A 259 13.84 32.44 11.31
C PHE A 259 13.06 33.72 11.59
N ILE A 260 12.96 34.16 12.85
CA ILE A 260 12.14 35.32 13.25
C ILE A 260 12.56 36.60 12.50
N ASP A 261 13.86 36.81 12.34
CA ASP A 261 14.42 38.02 11.74
C ASP A 261 14.73 37.89 10.23
N LEU A 262 14.34 36.77 9.59
CA LEU A 262 14.65 36.55 8.17
C LEU A 262 13.57 37.10 7.25
N SER A 263 14.00 37.51 6.04
CA SER A 263 13.07 37.83 4.97
C SER A 263 12.38 36.58 4.42
N TYR A 264 11.26 36.78 3.74
CA TYR A 264 10.52 35.73 3.07
C TYR A 264 11.40 34.90 2.11
N ASP A 265 12.17 35.57 1.26
CA ASP A 265 13.02 34.91 0.27
C ASP A 265 14.08 34.02 0.92
N ILE A 266 14.71 34.50 2.00
CA ILE A 266 15.72 33.74 2.73
C ILE A 266 15.07 32.50 3.38
N PHE A 267 13.90 32.67 4.00
CA PHE A 267 13.16 31.55 4.60
C PHE A 267 12.75 30.51 3.57
N ILE A 268 12.22 30.92 2.41
CA ILE A 268 11.83 30.00 1.33
C ILE A 268 13.03 29.28 0.74
N LYS A 269 14.18 29.96 0.59
CA LYS A 269 15.43 29.35 0.14
C LYS A 269 15.91 28.28 1.11
N GLU A 270 15.92 28.57 2.41
CA GLU A 270 16.29 27.61 3.46
C GLU A 270 15.31 26.43 3.51
N TYR A 271 14.00 26.70 3.44
CA TYR A 271 12.97 25.67 3.38
C TYR A 271 13.18 24.72 2.20
N SER A 272 13.45 25.29 1.01
CA SER A 272 13.69 24.52 -0.21
C SER A 272 14.96 23.66 -0.11
N SER A 273 16.03 24.20 0.49
CA SER A 273 17.27 23.46 0.78
C SER A 273 17.06 22.27 1.72
N ILE A 274 16.27 22.47 2.79
CA ILE A 274 15.92 21.39 3.73
C ILE A 274 15.07 20.33 3.05
N CYS A 275 14.08 20.72 2.24
CA CYS A 275 13.26 19.79 1.48
C CYS A 275 14.12 18.96 0.52
N PHE A 276 15.00 19.61 -0.24
CA PHE A 276 15.92 18.93 -1.16
C PHE A 276 16.83 17.93 -0.42
N THR A 277 17.43 18.34 0.69
CA THR A 277 18.31 17.48 1.50
C THR A 277 17.54 16.29 2.08
N TYR A 278 16.34 16.55 2.62
CA TYR A 278 15.46 15.51 3.14
C TYR A 278 15.08 14.50 2.06
N ASP A 279 14.65 14.96 0.89
CA ASP A 279 14.21 14.10 -0.21
C ASP A 279 15.39 13.27 -0.74
N SER A 280 16.55 13.88 -0.96
CA SER A 280 17.79 13.18 -1.36
C SER A 280 18.20 12.07 -0.39
N LEU A 281 18.25 12.37 0.91
CA LEU A 281 18.56 11.39 1.96
C LEU A 281 17.50 10.28 2.04
N ASN A 282 16.23 10.63 1.88
CA ASN A 282 15.13 9.67 1.88
C ASN A 282 15.23 8.71 0.69
N SER A 283 15.58 9.21 -0.49
CA SER A 283 15.83 8.42 -1.68
C SER A 283 17.02 7.46 -1.48
N LYS A 284 18.11 7.95 -0.90
CA LYS A 284 19.27 7.12 -0.55
C LYS A 284 18.93 5.99 0.41
N GLN A 285 18.21 6.26 1.51
CA GLN A 285 17.85 5.20 2.46
C GLN A 285 16.88 4.17 1.85
N LYS A 286 15.97 4.60 0.96
CA LYS A 286 15.09 3.69 0.20
C LYS A 286 15.88 2.81 -0.76
N ALA A 287 16.82 3.38 -1.50
CA ALA A 287 17.71 2.64 -2.39
C ALA A 287 18.52 1.58 -1.64
N ILE A 288 19.12 1.96 -0.50
CA ILE A 288 19.86 1.02 0.35
C ILE A 288 18.94 -0.11 0.84
N LYS A 289 17.73 0.21 1.34
CA LYS A 289 16.73 -0.80 1.75
C LYS A 289 16.46 -1.79 0.61
N LEU A 290 16.23 -1.27 -0.59
CA LEU A 290 15.91 -2.07 -1.78
C LEU A 290 17.09 -3.00 -2.15
N TYR A 291 18.32 -2.48 -2.10
CA TYR A 291 19.52 -3.26 -2.40
C TYR A 291 19.73 -4.36 -1.38
N MET A 292 19.68 -4.04 -0.08
CA MET A 292 19.81 -5.03 1.00
C MET A 292 18.80 -6.19 0.83
N ASN A 293 17.55 -5.87 0.48
CA ASN A 293 16.50 -6.86 0.24
C ASN A 293 16.72 -7.68 -1.04
N SER A 294 17.52 -7.17 -1.98
CA SER A 294 17.76 -7.79 -3.29
C SER A 294 18.95 -8.76 -3.29
N PHE A 295 19.79 -8.78 -2.26
CA PHE A 295 20.92 -9.74 -2.15
C PHE A 295 20.43 -11.18 -2.25
N TYR A 296 19.37 -11.52 -1.53
CA TYR A 296 18.72 -12.82 -1.62
C TYR A 296 18.29 -13.15 -3.07
N GLY A 297 17.68 -12.19 -3.76
CA GLY A 297 17.24 -12.37 -5.15
C GLY A 297 18.40 -12.64 -6.11
N VAL A 298 19.56 -12.01 -5.88
CA VAL A 298 20.78 -12.24 -6.66
C VAL A 298 21.32 -13.67 -6.46
N MET A 299 21.18 -14.25 -5.28
CA MET A 299 21.61 -15.63 -4.98
C MET A 299 20.69 -16.68 -5.59
N GLY A 300 19.40 -16.36 -5.73
CA GLY A 300 18.38 -17.29 -6.21
C GLY A 300 18.15 -17.28 -7.72
N ARG A 301 18.80 -16.37 -8.46
CA ARG A 301 18.60 -16.19 -9.91
C ARG A 301 19.72 -16.86 -10.70
N SER A 302 19.40 -17.86 -11.52
CA SER A 302 20.42 -18.70 -12.19
C SER A 302 21.33 -17.98 -13.20
N ASP A 303 20.91 -16.83 -13.72
CA ASP A 303 21.71 -15.96 -14.59
C ASP A 303 22.63 -15.00 -13.81
N SER A 304 22.61 -15.05 -12.48
CA SER A 304 23.46 -14.26 -11.62
C SER A 304 24.85 -14.88 -11.50
N PRO A 305 25.94 -14.09 -11.53
CA PRO A 305 27.29 -14.59 -11.25
C PRO A 305 27.46 -15.04 -9.79
N PHE A 306 26.56 -14.65 -8.89
CA PHE A 306 26.55 -15.05 -7.48
C PHE A 306 25.45 -16.08 -7.17
N TYR A 307 24.94 -16.78 -8.18
CA TYR A 307 23.93 -17.81 -8.00
C TYR A 307 24.47 -19.01 -7.21
N ILE A 308 23.89 -19.27 -6.04
CA ILE A 308 24.19 -20.47 -5.23
C ILE A 308 22.88 -20.94 -4.60
N LEU A 309 22.41 -22.11 -5.06
CA LEU A 309 21.11 -22.69 -4.70
C LEU A 309 20.98 -22.86 -3.18
N GLU A 310 22.02 -23.41 -2.57
CA GLU A 310 22.14 -23.73 -1.17
C GLU A 310 21.99 -22.48 -0.32
N LEU A 311 22.59 -21.35 -0.71
CA LEU A 311 22.48 -20.11 0.05
C LEU A 311 21.09 -19.50 -0.06
N ALA A 312 20.50 -19.45 -1.26
CA ALA A 312 19.14 -18.95 -1.44
C ALA A 312 18.10 -19.78 -0.66
N GLY A 313 18.23 -21.11 -0.72
CA GLY A 313 17.42 -22.02 0.09
C GLY A 313 17.70 -21.91 1.59
N GLY A 314 18.95 -21.66 1.99
CA GLY A 314 19.34 -21.40 3.36
C GLY A 314 18.68 -20.15 3.94
N VAL A 315 18.62 -19.05 3.17
CA VAL A 315 17.93 -17.82 3.60
C VAL A 315 16.44 -18.07 3.84
N THR A 316 15.77 -18.73 2.88
CA THR A 316 14.31 -18.97 2.96
C THR A 316 13.95 -19.97 4.05
N SER A 317 14.68 -21.08 4.15
CA SER A 317 14.46 -22.09 5.19
C SER A 317 14.68 -21.53 6.59
N ALA A 318 15.76 -20.78 6.82
CA ALA A 318 16.02 -20.10 8.09
C ALA A 318 14.92 -19.07 8.41
N GLY A 319 14.42 -18.32 7.42
CA GLY A 319 13.32 -17.37 7.61
C GLY A 319 12.04 -18.06 8.10
N ARG A 320 11.67 -19.18 7.46
CA ARG A 320 10.54 -20.02 7.87
C ARG A 320 10.72 -20.62 9.25
N GLU A 321 11.94 -21.03 9.61
CA GLU A 321 12.23 -21.56 10.95
C GLU A 321 12.08 -20.46 12.00
N HIS A 322 12.68 -19.29 11.79
CA HIS A 322 12.68 -18.20 12.75
C HIS A 322 11.28 -17.66 13.04
N ILE A 323 10.46 -17.42 12.01
CA ILE A 323 9.09 -16.94 12.22
C ILE A 323 8.24 -17.95 13.00
N LYS A 324 8.47 -19.26 12.79
CA LYS A 324 7.81 -20.32 13.56
C LYS A 324 8.28 -20.37 15.01
N CYS A 325 9.59 -20.29 15.25
CA CYS A 325 10.12 -20.29 16.61
C CYS A 325 9.71 -19.04 17.39
N VAL A 326 9.63 -17.87 16.75
CA VAL A 326 9.07 -16.67 17.41
C VAL A 326 7.60 -16.90 17.71
N ALA A 327 6.82 -17.44 16.76
CA ALA A 327 5.41 -17.75 16.98
C ALA A 327 5.20 -18.71 18.17
N GLU A 328 6.02 -19.74 18.32
CA GLU A 328 6.01 -20.64 19.47
C GLU A 328 6.40 -19.93 20.77
N TYR A 329 7.44 -19.09 20.73
CA TYR A 329 7.90 -18.32 21.88
C TYR A 329 6.81 -17.37 22.41
N VAL A 330 6.15 -16.60 21.53
CA VAL A 330 5.10 -15.65 21.93
C VAL A 330 3.85 -16.35 22.42
N LYS A 331 3.47 -17.49 21.80
CA LYS A 331 2.39 -18.36 22.29
C LYS A 331 2.68 -18.90 23.69
N GLY A 332 3.93 -19.32 23.94
CA GLY A 332 4.38 -19.76 25.27
C GLY A 332 4.37 -18.65 26.33
N LYS A 333 4.24 -17.38 25.93
CA LYS A 333 4.00 -16.23 26.82
C LYS A 333 2.53 -15.84 26.95
N GLY A 334 1.61 -16.61 26.36
CA GLY A 334 0.17 -16.39 26.41
C GLY A 334 -0.39 -15.48 25.32
N PHE A 335 0.45 -14.95 24.42
CA PHE A 335 -0.03 -14.09 23.34
C PHE A 335 -0.75 -14.91 22.26
N GLY A 336 -1.90 -14.42 21.82
CA GLY A 336 -2.62 -14.98 20.68
C GLY A 336 -1.97 -14.57 19.36
N ILE A 337 -2.07 -15.41 18.33
CA ILE A 337 -1.65 -15.07 16.95
C ILE A 337 -2.89 -14.95 16.09
N LYS A 338 -3.14 -13.75 15.55
CA LYS A 338 -4.25 -13.46 14.64
C LYS A 338 -3.84 -13.62 13.18
N TYR A 339 -2.61 -13.28 12.81
CA TYR A 339 -2.12 -13.43 11.43
C TYR A 339 -0.59 -13.42 11.42
N GLY A 340 0.03 -13.80 10.29
CA GLY A 340 1.45 -13.59 10.07
C GLY A 340 1.82 -13.72 8.61
N ASP A 341 2.54 -12.76 8.05
CA ASP A 341 3.00 -12.74 6.66
C ASP A 341 4.52 -12.74 6.64
N THR A 342 5.15 -13.84 6.22
CA THR A 342 6.58 -13.92 5.89
C THR A 342 7.55 -13.57 7.02
N ASP A 343 7.63 -12.30 7.37
CA ASP A 343 8.47 -11.63 8.35
C ASP A 343 7.69 -11.00 9.52
N SER A 344 6.36 -10.99 9.47
CA SER A 344 5.51 -10.36 10.48
C SER A 344 4.60 -11.35 11.22
N LEU A 345 4.29 -11.04 12.48
CA LEU A 345 3.26 -11.68 13.30
C LEU A 345 2.33 -10.61 13.88
N TYR A 346 1.02 -10.79 13.65
CA TYR A 346 -0.03 -9.99 14.26
C TYR A 346 -0.59 -10.73 15.49
N LEU A 347 -0.46 -10.11 16.64
CA LEU A 347 -0.64 -10.71 17.97
C LEU A 347 -1.75 -10.03 18.75
N THR A 348 -2.37 -10.76 19.68
CA THR A 348 -3.23 -10.19 20.74
C THR A 348 -2.62 -10.45 22.11
N CYS A 349 -2.72 -9.49 23.02
CA CYS A 349 -2.28 -9.70 24.40
C CYS A 349 -3.18 -10.71 25.13
N PRO A 350 -2.67 -11.39 26.17
CA PRO A 350 -3.51 -12.17 27.07
C PRO A 350 -4.60 -11.31 27.72
N ASP A 351 -5.78 -11.87 27.96
CA ASP A 351 -6.91 -11.15 28.58
C ASP A 351 -6.55 -10.56 29.95
N SER A 352 -5.63 -11.19 30.68
CA SER A 352 -5.16 -10.72 32.00
C SER A 352 -4.55 -9.31 31.97
N TYR A 353 -4.09 -8.83 30.81
CA TYR A 353 -3.59 -7.45 30.67
C TYR A 353 -4.69 -6.40 30.80
N TYR A 354 -5.93 -6.78 30.48
CA TYR A 354 -7.07 -5.87 30.39
C TYR A 354 -8.01 -5.97 31.58
N GLU A 355 -7.80 -6.89 32.53
CA GLU A 355 -8.70 -7.12 33.68
C GLU A 355 -9.11 -5.82 34.40
N LYS A 356 -8.15 -4.93 34.65
CA LYS A 356 -8.44 -3.65 35.33
C LYS A 356 -9.32 -2.72 34.51
N CYS A 357 -9.06 -2.58 33.20
CA CYS A 357 -9.86 -1.71 32.35
C CYS A 357 -11.22 -2.35 32.03
N ASP A 358 -11.29 -3.68 31.92
CA ASP A 358 -12.53 -4.44 31.76
C ASP A 358 -13.44 -4.26 32.99
N LEU A 359 -12.90 -4.33 34.20
CA LEU A 359 -13.67 -4.08 35.43
C LEU A 359 -14.18 -2.64 35.47
N ALA A 360 -13.34 -1.65 35.17
CA ALA A 360 -13.73 -0.23 35.18
C ALA A 360 -14.83 0.10 34.14
N TYR A 361 -14.87 -0.61 33.01
CA TYR A 361 -15.91 -0.42 31.99
C TYR A 361 -17.21 -1.16 32.31
N ASN A 362 -17.14 -2.32 32.95
CA ASN A 362 -18.30 -3.18 33.24
C ASN A 362 -18.94 -2.91 34.61
N ASP A 363 -18.41 -1.97 35.41
CA ASP A 363 -19.00 -1.58 36.68
C ASP A 363 -20.41 -0.99 36.46
N GLU A 364 -21.37 -1.30 37.34
CA GLU A 364 -22.79 -0.92 37.19
C GLU A 364 -23.00 0.60 37.12
N GLU A 365 -22.04 1.39 37.62
CA GLU A 365 -22.02 2.86 37.56
C GLU A 365 -21.37 3.44 36.28
N GLY A 366 -20.70 2.62 35.45
CA GLY A 366 -20.12 3.05 34.17
C GLY A 366 -19.01 4.10 34.32
N THR A 367 -17.98 3.83 35.13
CA THR A 367 -16.95 4.81 35.53
C THR A 367 -16.17 5.42 34.36
N ILE A 368 -16.04 4.70 33.24
CA ILE A 368 -15.36 5.16 32.04
C ILE A 368 -16.21 4.97 30.78
N SER A 369 -16.14 5.92 29.86
CA SER A 369 -16.79 5.82 28.56
C SER A 369 -16.17 4.73 27.68
N LYS A 370 -16.89 4.30 26.65
CA LYS A 370 -16.40 3.33 25.67
C LYS A 370 -15.13 3.79 24.95
N LEU A 371 -14.98 5.11 24.69
CA LEU A 371 -13.79 5.65 24.02
C LEU A 371 -12.58 5.64 24.96
N GLU A 372 -12.78 5.95 26.23
CA GLU A 372 -11.73 5.87 27.26
C GLU A 372 -11.28 4.43 27.46
N TYR A 373 -12.21 3.47 27.54
CA TYR A 373 -11.90 2.05 27.60
C TYR A 373 -11.08 1.57 26.39
N TRP A 374 -11.48 1.96 25.18
CA TRP A 374 -10.74 1.62 23.94
C TRP A 374 -9.34 2.23 23.91
N THR A 375 -9.23 3.50 24.30
CA THR A 375 -7.94 4.21 24.42
C THR A 375 -7.01 3.50 25.40
N GLU A 376 -7.53 3.10 26.56
CA GLU A 376 -6.74 2.41 27.58
C GLU A 376 -6.28 1.02 27.11
N MET A 377 -7.14 0.24 26.44
CA MET A 377 -6.73 -1.04 25.85
C MET A 377 -5.60 -0.88 24.82
N VAL A 378 -5.64 0.16 23.99
CA VAL A 378 -4.58 0.44 23.02
C VAL A 378 -3.27 0.79 23.74
N ASN A 379 -3.32 1.66 24.74
CA ASN A 379 -2.14 2.01 25.56
C ASN A 379 -1.51 0.79 26.24
N ILE A 380 -2.34 -0.05 26.88
CA ILE A 380 -1.89 -1.31 27.50
C ILE A 380 -1.21 -2.20 26.47
N THR A 381 -1.77 -2.29 25.26
CA THR A 381 -1.22 -3.11 24.18
C THR A 381 0.13 -2.58 23.70
N MET A 382 0.26 -1.26 23.54
CA MET A 382 1.52 -0.60 23.15
C MET A 382 2.65 -0.85 24.16
N ASP A 383 2.38 -0.76 25.46
CA ASP A 383 3.37 -1.07 26.51
C ASP A 383 3.71 -2.57 26.55
N ALA A 384 2.70 -3.44 26.45
CA ALA A 384 2.87 -4.88 26.46
C ALA A 384 3.75 -5.37 25.30
N ILE A 385 3.51 -4.86 24.08
CA ILE A 385 4.24 -5.28 22.89
C ILE A 385 5.68 -4.79 22.91
N GLU A 386 5.97 -3.61 23.46
CA GLU A 386 7.34 -3.15 23.63
C GLU A 386 8.14 -4.10 24.54
N LYS A 387 7.55 -4.49 25.67
CA LYS A 387 8.14 -5.46 26.61
C LYS A 387 8.33 -6.83 25.94
N LEU A 388 7.35 -7.30 25.16
CA LEU A 388 7.45 -8.56 24.42
C LEU A 388 8.55 -8.51 23.35
N ARG A 389 8.60 -7.44 22.55
CA ARG A 389 9.64 -7.21 21.51
C ARG A 389 11.04 -7.35 22.10
N ASN A 390 11.29 -6.74 23.26
CA ASN A 390 12.60 -6.83 23.92
C ASN A 390 12.94 -8.27 24.32
N LYS A 391 11.97 -9.03 24.85
CA LYS A 391 12.13 -10.45 25.18
C LYS A 391 12.36 -11.32 23.94
N VAL A 392 11.62 -11.08 22.85
CA VAL A 392 11.80 -11.75 21.56
C VAL A 392 13.20 -11.48 21.00
N ASN A 393 13.68 -10.25 21.05
CA ASN A 393 15.02 -9.90 20.58
C ASN A 393 16.13 -10.55 21.42
N ILE A 394 15.95 -10.68 22.74
CA ILE A 394 16.87 -11.46 23.59
C ILE A 394 16.85 -12.95 23.19
N PHE A 395 15.66 -13.51 22.98
CA PHE A 395 15.51 -14.90 22.53
C PHE A 395 16.20 -15.14 21.17
N LEU A 396 15.98 -14.27 20.19
CA LEU A 396 16.62 -14.34 18.88
C LEU A 396 18.13 -14.22 18.98
N ARG A 397 18.65 -13.32 19.83
CA ARG A 397 20.09 -13.15 20.09
C ARG A 397 20.72 -14.43 20.64
N LEU A 398 20.07 -15.07 21.62
CA LEU A 398 20.54 -16.32 22.20
C LEU A 398 20.49 -17.48 21.20
N LYS A 399 19.39 -17.59 20.43
CA LYS A 399 19.20 -18.63 19.42
C LYS A 399 20.21 -18.51 18.26
N THR A 400 20.39 -17.30 17.75
CA THR A 400 21.28 -17.04 16.61
C THR A 400 22.73 -16.85 17.04
N ARG A 401 23.03 -16.56 18.31
CA ARG A 401 24.35 -16.10 18.80
C ARG A 401 24.86 -14.83 18.08
N SER A 402 23.93 -13.99 17.65
CA SER A 402 24.19 -12.76 16.89
C SER A 402 23.15 -11.69 17.19
N ASP A 403 23.51 -10.43 16.99
CA ASP A 403 22.62 -9.29 17.18
C ASP A 403 21.95 -8.81 15.87
N TYR A 404 22.17 -9.48 14.72
CA TYR A 404 21.58 -9.02 13.45
C TYR A 404 20.08 -9.26 13.34
N LEU A 405 19.59 -10.39 13.85
CA LEU A 405 18.19 -10.76 13.71
C LEU A 405 17.35 -10.14 14.84
N LYS A 406 16.51 -9.16 14.49
CA LYS A 406 15.65 -8.43 15.42
C LYS A 406 14.27 -8.22 14.84
N MET A 407 13.28 -8.10 15.72
CA MET A 407 11.93 -7.66 15.38
C MET A 407 11.67 -6.25 15.92
N ALA A 408 10.93 -5.48 15.15
CA ALA A 408 10.42 -4.16 15.46
C ALA A 408 8.91 -4.25 15.74
N TYR A 409 8.43 -3.31 16.54
CA TYR A 409 7.00 -3.03 16.66
C TYR A 409 6.58 -2.20 15.43
N GLU A 410 5.41 -2.51 14.85
CA GLU A 410 4.81 -1.72 13.78
C GLU A 410 3.71 -0.81 14.35
N GLU A 411 2.46 -1.25 14.28
CA GLU A 411 1.29 -0.54 14.77
C GLU A 411 0.43 -1.41 15.71
N VAL A 412 -0.44 -0.76 16.49
CA VAL A 412 -1.62 -1.40 17.07
C VAL A 412 -2.81 -1.11 16.16
N LEU A 413 -3.45 -2.17 15.65
CA LEU A 413 -4.69 -2.11 14.90
C LEU A 413 -5.87 -2.37 15.84
N PHE A 414 -6.72 -1.37 16.05
CA PHE A 414 -7.95 -1.56 16.80
C PHE A 414 -9.01 -0.52 16.49
N PRO A 415 -10.25 -0.93 16.15
CA PRO A 415 -10.66 -2.27 15.72
C PRO A 415 -10.06 -2.65 14.35
N VAL A 416 -9.99 -3.96 14.06
CA VAL A 416 -9.38 -4.49 12.82
C VAL A 416 -10.16 -5.67 12.26
N ALA A 417 -10.22 -5.80 10.94
CA ALA A 417 -10.85 -6.92 10.26
C ALA A 417 -9.87 -7.63 9.33
N PHE A 418 -9.71 -8.94 9.51
CA PHE A 418 -8.94 -9.80 8.64
C PHE A 418 -9.88 -10.54 7.69
N THR A 419 -9.73 -10.31 6.38
CA THR A 419 -10.60 -10.92 5.35
C THR A 419 -9.89 -12.00 4.53
N GLY A 420 -8.57 -12.04 4.58
CA GLY A 420 -7.75 -13.05 3.91
C GLY A 420 -6.26 -12.76 4.02
N LYS A 421 -5.43 -13.65 3.45
CA LYS A 421 -3.98 -13.45 3.39
C LYS A 421 -3.69 -12.13 2.67
N LYS A 422 -2.92 -11.24 3.31
CA LYS A 422 -2.61 -9.87 2.85
C LYS A 422 -3.83 -9.00 2.58
N LYS A 423 -5.00 -9.34 3.17
CA LYS A 423 -6.27 -8.62 2.99
C LYS A 423 -6.89 -8.27 4.34
N TYR A 424 -6.61 -7.07 4.84
CA TYR A 424 -7.09 -6.61 6.14
C TYR A 424 -7.17 -5.09 6.20
N PHE A 425 -8.00 -4.58 7.10
CA PHE A 425 -8.19 -3.14 7.29
C PHE A 425 -8.59 -2.84 8.73
N GLY A 426 -8.30 -1.64 9.20
CA GLY A 426 -8.60 -1.23 10.57
C GLY A 426 -8.23 0.22 10.83
N ILE A 427 -8.22 0.57 12.11
CA ILE A 427 -7.68 1.84 12.61
C ILE A 427 -6.30 1.53 13.20
N ASP A 428 -5.27 2.22 12.70
CA ASP A 428 -3.90 2.11 13.19
C ASP A 428 -3.58 3.14 14.27
N HIS A 429 -2.77 2.72 15.21
CA HIS A 429 -2.23 3.53 16.28
C HIS A 429 -0.73 3.29 16.36
N GLU A 430 0.05 4.33 16.06
CA GLU A 430 1.52 4.24 15.99
C GLU A 430 2.16 4.66 17.31
N GLU A 431 2.18 5.96 17.61
CA GLU A 431 2.80 6.53 18.82
C GLU A 431 1.78 6.79 19.94
N THR A 432 0.56 7.21 19.56
CA THR A 432 -0.53 7.49 20.50
C THR A 432 -1.84 6.92 19.96
N PRO A 433 -2.79 6.56 20.83
CA PRO A 433 -4.13 6.17 20.39
C PRO A 433 -4.79 7.30 19.61
N ASN A 434 -5.24 6.97 18.40
CA ASN A 434 -5.97 7.87 17.52
C ASN A 434 -7.10 7.12 16.82
N PHE A 435 -8.32 7.28 17.34
CA PHE A 435 -9.52 6.66 16.75
C PHE A 435 -10.13 7.48 15.61
N GLU A 436 -9.53 8.63 15.29
CA GLU A 436 -9.95 9.51 14.19
C GLU A 436 -8.78 9.72 13.21
N PRO A 437 -8.19 8.63 12.65
CA PRO A 437 -7.10 8.78 11.72
C PRO A 437 -7.57 9.50 10.45
N ARG A 438 -6.66 10.25 9.82
CA ARG A 438 -6.94 10.98 8.57
C ARG A 438 -7.31 10.05 7.41
N GLU A 439 -6.78 8.83 7.42
CA GLU A 439 -7.04 7.78 6.45
C GLU A 439 -7.11 6.43 7.18
N PRO A 440 -7.99 5.50 6.78
CA PRO A 440 -8.03 4.17 7.37
C PRO A 440 -6.87 3.29 6.89
N PHE A 441 -6.40 2.39 7.75
CA PHE A 441 -5.38 1.42 7.41
C PHE A 441 -5.99 0.33 6.51
N ILE A 442 -5.48 0.16 5.28
CA ILE A 442 -5.98 -0.83 4.31
C ILE A 442 -4.82 -1.59 3.66
N ARG A 443 -4.92 -2.93 3.63
CA ARG A 443 -3.99 -3.83 2.95
C ARG A 443 -4.73 -4.77 2.02
N GLY A 444 -4.42 -4.71 0.72
CA GLY A 444 -4.84 -5.70 -0.29
C GLY A 444 -6.35 -5.83 -0.55
N ILE A 445 -7.16 -4.90 -0.06
CA ILE A 445 -8.60 -4.85 -0.34
C ILE A 445 -8.83 -4.03 -1.59
N ASP A 446 -9.52 -4.63 -2.56
CA ASP A 446 -9.94 -3.97 -3.78
C ASP A 446 -11.02 -2.94 -3.43
N THR A 447 -10.65 -1.66 -3.33
CA THR A 447 -11.61 -0.56 -3.27
C THR A 447 -12.14 -0.31 -4.67
N VAL A 448 -13.46 -0.30 -4.82
CA VAL A 448 -14.08 -0.21 -6.15
C VAL A 448 -13.74 1.12 -6.82
N LYS A 449 -13.10 1.01 -7.97
CA LYS A 449 -12.96 2.08 -8.97
C LYS A 449 -13.75 1.67 -10.22
N GLN A 450 -14.08 2.64 -11.07
CA GLN A 450 -14.74 2.43 -12.38
C GLN A 450 -14.17 1.20 -13.11
N GLU A 451 -15.04 0.35 -13.73
CA GLU A 451 -14.56 -0.83 -14.45
C GLU A 451 -13.72 -0.39 -15.66
N THR A 452 -12.54 -1.00 -15.82
CA THR A 452 -11.62 -0.71 -16.93
C THR A 452 -11.32 -1.99 -17.70
N ASP A 453 -11.19 -1.89 -19.02
CA ASP A 453 -10.70 -2.96 -19.89
C ASP A 453 -9.72 -2.39 -20.93
N ALA A 454 -9.07 -3.25 -21.72
CA ALA A 454 -8.17 -2.87 -22.79
C ALA A 454 -8.67 -3.37 -24.14
N TRP A 455 -8.67 -2.51 -25.15
CA TRP A 455 -9.04 -2.91 -26.50
C TRP A 455 -7.88 -3.65 -27.15
N LYS A 456 -8.00 -4.96 -27.36
CA LYS A 456 -6.98 -5.78 -28.03
C LYS A 456 -7.64 -6.56 -29.17
N PRO A 457 -7.61 -6.04 -30.41
CA PRO A 457 -8.32 -6.68 -31.53
C PRO A 457 -7.82 -8.10 -31.81
N ASP A 458 -6.53 -8.37 -31.55
CA ASP A 458 -5.89 -9.67 -31.81
C ASP A 458 -6.12 -10.71 -30.70
N LYS A 459 -6.85 -10.36 -29.63
CA LYS A 459 -7.19 -11.30 -28.55
C LYS A 459 -8.68 -11.65 -28.59
N ASP A 460 -9.00 -12.93 -28.35
CA ASP A 460 -10.38 -13.45 -28.29
C ASP A 460 -11.11 -13.03 -27.00
N ASN A 461 -11.22 -11.72 -26.74
CA ASN A 461 -12.10 -11.19 -25.71
C ASN A 461 -13.45 -10.83 -26.34
N LYS A 462 -14.32 -11.83 -26.47
CA LYS A 462 -15.63 -11.72 -27.13
C LYS A 462 -16.52 -10.61 -26.55
N ALA A 463 -16.42 -10.33 -25.24
CA ALA A 463 -17.18 -9.26 -24.60
C ALA A 463 -16.73 -7.88 -25.07
N VAL A 464 -15.42 -7.61 -25.03
CA VAL A 464 -14.87 -6.33 -25.49
C VAL A 464 -15.02 -6.18 -27.01
N GLN A 465 -14.83 -7.25 -27.79
CA GLN A 465 -15.02 -7.22 -29.24
C GLN A 465 -16.46 -6.88 -29.63
N ARG A 466 -17.46 -7.47 -28.96
CA ARG A 466 -18.87 -7.13 -29.18
C ARG A 466 -19.19 -5.70 -28.74
N PHE A 467 -18.70 -5.28 -27.58
CA PHE A 467 -18.86 -3.91 -27.10
C PHE A 467 -18.31 -2.88 -28.10
N ILE A 468 -17.03 -3.02 -28.47
CA ILE A 468 -16.38 -2.12 -29.43
C ILE A 468 -17.05 -2.23 -30.80
N GLY A 469 -17.47 -3.43 -31.22
CA GLY A 469 -18.25 -3.63 -32.45
C GLY A 469 -19.54 -2.83 -32.48
N ARG A 470 -20.28 -2.74 -31.36
CA ARG A 470 -21.50 -1.90 -31.25
C ARG A 470 -21.19 -0.40 -31.23
N MET A 471 -20.06 -0.02 -30.65
CA MET A 471 -19.64 1.39 -30.57
C MET A 471 -19.11 1.92 -31.90
N LYS A 472 -18.68 1.04 -32.81
CA LYS A 472 -18.17 1.41 -34.13
C LYS A 472 -19.24 2.11 -34.97
N GLY A 473 -18.82 3.07 -35.78
CA GLY A 473 -19.68 3.95 -36.56
C GLY A 473 -20.08 5.20 -35.77
N LYS A 474 -21.07 5.09 -34.88
CA LYS A 474 -21.62 6.27 -34.17
C LYS A 474 -20.65 6.86 -33.13
N TYR A 475 -19.83 6.03 -32.48
CA TYR A 475 -18.93 6.43 -31.39
C TYR A 475 -17.45 6.13 -31.69
N ASP A 476 -17.05 6.16 -32.98
CA ASP A 476 -15.68 5.87 -33.44
C ASP A 476 -14.59 6.75 -32.80
N THR A 477 -14.96 7.96 -32.36
CA THR A 477 -14.06 8.88 -31.64
C THR A 477 -13.77 8.43 -30.21
N LYS A 478 -14.66 7.64 -29.60
CA LYS A 478 -14.54 7.13 -28.22
C LYS A 478 -13.83 5.77 -28.14
N ILE A 479 -13.70 5.05 -29.25
CA ILE A 479 -13.01 3.75 -29.29
C ILE A 479 -11.50 3.98 -29.08
N PRO A 480 -10.90 3.37 -28.05
CA PRO A 480 -9.46 3.48 -27.80
C PRO A 480 -8.66 2.80 -28.92
N VAL A 481 -7.41 3.24 -29.12
CA VAL A 481 -6.49 2.58 -30.05
C VAL A 481 -6.22 1.13 -29.62
N PRO A 482 -5.88 0.21 -30.53
CA PRO A 482 -5.41 -1.12 -30.16
C PRO A 482 -4.32 -1.07 -29.08
N GLY A 483 -4.52 -1.80 -27.99
CA GLY A 483 -3.71 -1.77 -26.76
C GLY A 483 -4.17 -0.77 -25.69
N GLY A 484 -4.97 0.24 -26.06
CA GLY A 484 -5.45 1.29 -25.18
C GLY A 484 -6.52 0.82 -24.19
N ARG A 485 -6.49 1.38 -22.98
CA ARG A 485 -7.51 1.13 -21.95
C ARG A 485 -8.71 2.05 -22.09
N PHE A 486 -9.86 1.60 -21.62
CA PHE A 486 -11.07 2.38 -21.55
C PHE A 486 -11.87 2.04 -20.28
N SER A 487 -12.59 3.04 -19.78
CA SER A 487 -13.57 2.87 -18.69
C SER A 487 -14.95 2.60 -19.27
N TYR A 488 -15.71 1.74 -18.62
CA TYR A 488 -17.08 1.42 -19.02
C TYR A 488 -17.99 1.24 -17.82
N VAL A 489 -19.28 1.36 -18.09
CA VAL A 489 -20.35 0.98 -17.17
C VAL A 489 -21.14 -0.20 -17.72
N VAL A 490 -21.86 -0.89 -16.85
CA VAL A 490 -22.76 -2.00 -17.21
C VAL A 490 -24.19 -1.51 -17.04
N THR A 491 -24.97 -1.62 -18.11
CA THR A 491 -26.35 -1.12 -18.24
C THR A 491 -27.31 -2.27 -18.49
N HIS A 492 -28.60 -2.02 -18.23
CA HIS A 492 -29.65 -2.87 -18.74
C HIS A 492 -29.68 -2.72 -20.27
N PRO A 493 -29.45 -3.81 -21.03
CA PRO A 493 -29.49 -3.76 -22.47
C PRO A 493 -30.95 -3.76 -22.93
N ASP A 494 -31.20 -3.19 -24.09
CA ASP A 494 -32.51 -3.21 -24.73
C ASP A 494 -32.95 -4.68 -24.91
N THR A 495 -34.11 -5.04 -24.36
CA THR A 495 -34.57 -6.43 -24.31
C THR A 495 -34.69 -6.99 -25.73
N THR A 496 -33.91 -8.03 -26.05
CA THR A 496 -34.01 -8.73 -27.33
C THR A 496 -34.76 -10.04 -27.14
N PHE A 497 -35.71 -10.31 -28.04
CA PHE A 497 -36.46 -11.56 -28.10
C PHE A 497 -36.01 -12.34 -29.33
N ASP A 498 -35.94 -13.66 -29.23
CA ASP A 498 -35.79 -14.51 -30.41
C ASP A 498 -37.09 -14.54 -31.24
N LEU A 499 -37.03 -15.12 -32.44
CA LEU A 499 -38.19 -15.26 -33.34
C LEU A 499 -39.34 -16.11 -32.76
N HIS A 500 -39.12 -16.76 -31.62
CA HIS A 500 -40.11 -17.55 -30.87
C HIS A 500 -40.64 -16.80 -29.64
N GLY A 501 -40.30 -15.51 -29.48
CA GLY A 501 -40.72 -14.68 -28.36
C GLY A 501 -40.01 -14.99 -27.04
N ARG A 502 -38.90 -15.74 -27.05
CA ARG A 502 -38.12 -16.01 -25.84
C ARG A 502 -37.14 -14.86 -25.59
N LYS A 503 -37.14 -14.36 -24.35
CA LYS A 503 -36.20 -13.33 -23.89
C LYS A 503 -34.77 -13.86 -23.96
N LEU A 504 -33.90 -13.20 -24.71
CA LEU A 504 -32.49 -13.55 -24.81
C LEU A 504 -31.73 -13.01 -23.59
N GLU A 505 -30.83 -13.80 -23.02
CA GLU A 505 -29.91 -13.31 -22.00
C GLU A 505 -28.77 -12.52 -22.65
N PRO A 506 -28.68 -11.21 -22.38
CA PRO A 506 -27.69 -10.35 -23.00
C PRO A 506 -26.28 -10.63 -22.46
N THR A 507 -25.32 -10.69 -23.35
CA THR A 507 -23.91 -10.95 -23.03
C THR A 507 -23.25 -9.72 -22.38
N LYS A 508 -22.16 -9.93 -21.62
CA LYS A 508 -21.44 -8.84 -20.94
C LYS A 508 -21.12 -7.66 -21.89
N GLY A 509 -20.68 -7.94 -23.12
CA GLY A 509 -20.38 -6.92 -24.12
C GLY A 509 -21.58 -6.11 -24.60
N GLU A 510 -22.79 -6.67 -24.53
CA GLU A 510 -24.05 -5.98 -24.87
C GLU A 510 -24.53 -5.08 -23.73
N LYS A 511 -24.16 -5.41 -22.49
CA LYS A 511 -24.43 -4.58 -21.32
C LYS A 511 -23.43 -3.42 -21.15
N MET A 512 -22.23 -3.54 -21.70
CA MET A 512 -21.16 -2.52 -21.57
C MET A 512 -21.50 -1.23 -22.30
N GLU A 513 -21.31 -0.09 -21.68
CA GLU A 513 -21.50 1.24 -22.28
C GLU A 513 -20.36 2.18 -21.85
N PHE A 514 -19.92 3.09 -22.72
CA PHE A 514 -19.07 4.19 -22.26
C PHE A 514 -19.87 5.09 -21.32
N VAL A 515 -19.27 5.59 -20.25
CA VAL A 515 -19.96 6.42 -19.23
C VAL A 515 -20.77 7.55 -19.89
N ASP A 516 -20.15 8.30 -20.80
CA ASP A 516 -20.80 9.43 -21.46
C ASP A 516 -21.86 8.99 -22.47
N VAL A 517 -21.71 7.80 -23.06
CA VAL A 517 -22.69 7.24 -24.01
C VAL A 517 -23.93 6.73 -23.27
N ALA A 518 -23.75 6.07 -22.11
CA ALA A 518 -24.86 5.67 -21.26
C ALA A 518 -25.68 6.89 -20.82
N LYS A 519 -25.01 8.00 -20.45
CA LYS A 519 -25.67 9.28 -20.13
C LYS A 519 -26.40 9.89 -21.32
N GLU A 520 -25.74 9.96 -22.48
CA GLU A 520 -26.32 10.49 -23.73
C GLU A 520 -27.58 9.74 -24.15
N LEU A 521 -27.58 8.41 -23.98
CA LEU A 521 -28.68 7.53 -24.36
C LEU A 521 -29.72 7.32 -23.25
N GLY A 522 -29.54 7.91 -22.08
CA GLY A 522 -30.44 7.73 -20.94
C GLY A 522 -30.56 6.28 -20.46
N LYS A 523 -29.50 5.47 -20.61
CA LYS A 523 -29.52 4.05 -20.24
C LYS A 523 -29.43 3.85 -18.73
N GLU A 524 -30.32 3.04 -18.20
CA GLU A 524 -30.27 2.62 -16.79
C GLU A 524 -29.11 1.65 -16.55
N LEU A 525 -28.40 1.86 -15.43
CA LEU A 525 -27.32 0.97 -15.00
C LEU A 525 -27.89 -0.36 -14.54
N ASP A 526 -27.16 -1.45 -14.82
CA ASP A 526 -27.43 -2.76 -14.24
C ASP A 526 -26.94 -2.74 -12.77
N LEU A 527 -27.78 -2.18 -11.89
CA LEU A 527 -27.46 -2.03 -10.47
C LEU A 527 -27.21 -3.40 -9.80
N TYR A 528 -27.81 -4.48 -10.32
CA TYR A 528 -27.56 -5.85 -9.87
C TYR A 528 -26.12 -6.26 -10.11
N HIS A 529 -25.58 -6.05 -11.31
CA HIS A 529 -24.18 -6.36 -11.64
C HIS A 529 -23.19 -5.71 -10.66
N TYR A 530 -23.44 -4.46 -10.29
CA TYR A 530 -22.60 -3.74 -9.34
C TYR A 530 -22.80 -4.19 -7.90
N TYR A 531 -24.05 -4.43 -7.50
CA TYR A 531 -24.38 -5.00 -6.20
C TYR A 531 -23.72 -6.37 -6.02
N GLU A 532 -23.82 -7.25 -7.01
CA GLU A 532 -23.26 -8.61 -7.04
C GLU A 532 -21.73 -8.62 -6.98
N LYS A 533 -21.06 -7.75 -7.73
CA LYS A 533 -19.58 -7.71 -7.74
C LYS A 533 -18.98 -6.98 -6.56
N THR A 534 -19.62 -5.92 -6.11
CA THR A 534 -19.05 -4.98 -5.13
C THR A 534 -19.57 -5.28 -3.74
N ILE A 535 -20.88 -5.16 -3.55
CA ILE A 535 -21.51 -5.26 -2.24
C ILE A 535 -21.54 -6.71 -1.80
N ILE A 536 -22.03 -7.63 -2.63
CA ILE A 536 -22.00 -9.05 -2.32
C ILE A 536 -20.55 -9.55 -2.20
N GLY A 537 -19.64 -9.12 -3.09
CA GLY A 537 -18.22 -9.49 -2.98
C GLY A 537 -17.58 -9.08 -1.66
N LEU A 538 -17.87 -7.87 -1.17
CA LEU A 538 -17.38 -7.36 0.12
C LEU A 538 -18.11 -8.01 1.30
N CYS A 539 -19.44 -8.02 1.30
CA CYS A 539 -20.29 -8.62 2.34
C CYS A 539 -20.04 -10.13 2.47
N ALA A 540 -19.86 -10.86 1.36
CA ALA A 540 -19.50 -12.27 1.38
C ALA A 540 -18.23 -12.47 2.19
N ARG A 541 -17.19 -11.64 1.99
CA ARG A 541 -15.92 -11.71 2.76
C ARG A 541 -16.12 -11.55 4.27
N PHE A 542 -17.21 -10.93 4.72
CA PHE A 542 -17.56 -10.83 6.15
C PHE A 542 -18.42 -12.00 6.65
N ILE A 543 -19.34 -12.51 5.82
CA ILE A 543 -20.38 -13.47 6.24
C ILE A 543 -19.96 -14.93 6.03
N MET A 544 -19.02 -15.19 5.12
CA MET A 544 -18.53 -16.53 4.77
C MET A 544 -17.91 -17.33 5.93
N TYR A 545 -17.70 -16.72 7.09
CA TYR A 545 -17.13 -17.36 8.27
C TYR A 545 -18.16 -17.55 9.40
N ASP A 546 -19.44 -17.33 9.11
CA ASP A 546 -20.51 -17.95 9.89
C ASP A 546 -20.39 -19.48 9.80
N LYS A 547 -20.62 -20.17 10.93
CA LYS A 547 -20.55 -21.64 11.01
C LYS A 547 -21.40 -22.34 9.94
N ARG A 548 -22.47 -21.72 9.46
CA ARG A 548 -23.34 -22.22 8.39
C ARG A 548 -22.60 -22.38 7.05
N HIS A 549 -21.48 -21.70 6.85
CA HIS A 549 -20.70 -21.74 5.61
C HIS A 549 -19.40 -22.57 5.72
N GLU A 550 -19.10 -23.15 6.89
CA GLU A 550 -17.93 -24.02 7.09
C GLU A 550 -18.07 -25.36 6.34
N LEU A 551 -16.94 -25.85 5.84
CA LEU A 551 -16.81 -27.16 5.21
C LEU A 551 -16.70 -28.26 6.29
N THR A 552 -17.32 -29.40 6.03
CA THR A 552 -17.23 -30.58 6.90
C THR A 552 -15.91 -31.32 6.71
N PRO A 553 -15.41 -32.06 7.73
CA PRO A 553 -14.18 -32.85 7.59
C PRO A 553 -14.20 -33.89 6.46
N SER A 554 -15.38 -34.32 6.02
CA SER A 554 -15.59 -35.26 4.91
C SER A 554 -15.42 -34.65 3.51
N ASP A 555 -15.40 -33.32 3.39
CA ASP A 555 -15.32 -32.65 2.09
C ASP A 555 -13.98 -32.91 1.38
N LYS A 556 -14.02 -33.10 0.05
CA LYS A 556 -12.82 -33.37 -0.76
C LYS A 556 -11.75 -32.28 -0.61
N ILE A 557 -12.17 -31.03 -0.40
CA ILE A 557 -11.28 -29.88 -0.15
C ILE A 557 -10.46 -30.09 1.15
N MET A 558 -11.04 -30.72 2.18
CA MET A 558 -10.36 -30.97 3.45
C MET A 558 -9.23 -32.01 3.35
N GLN A 559 -9.22 -32.84 2.31
CA GLN A 559 -8.23 -33.89 2.07
C GLN A 559 -6.97 -33.41 1.33
N ILE A 560 -6.91 -32.13 0.93
CA ILE A 560 -5.76 -31.55 0.23
C ILE A 560 -4.54 -31.48 1.17
N LYS A 561 -3.40 -32.03 0.74
CA LYS A 561 -2.16 -32.10 1.53
C LYS A 561 -1.40 -30.76 1.57
N ASP A 562 -1.42 -30.00 0.49
CA ASP A 562 -0.76 -28.70 0.43
C ASP A 562 -1.59 -27.66 1.22
N PRO A 563 -1.04 -27.06 2.30
CA PRO A 563 -1.81 -26.17 3.16
C PRO A 563 -2.26 -24.87 2.46
N ASP A 564 -1.48 -24.36 1.51
CA ASP A 564 -1.77 -23.11 0.82
C ASP A 564 -2.88 -23.31 -0.22
N GLU A 565 -2.80 -24.39 -1.00
CA GLU A 565 -3.84 -24.78 -1.95
C GLU A 565 -5.13 -25.18 -1.23
N LYS A 566 -5.04 -25.91 -0.12
CA LYS A 566 -6.18 -26.22 0.74
C LYS A 566 -6.87 -24.95 1.22
N TYR A 567 -6.11 -24.00 1.76
CA TYR A 567 -6.64 -22.72 2.23
C TYR A 567 -7.33 -21.95 1.09
N LYS A 568 -6.70 -21.90 -0.08
CA LYS A 568 -7.25 -21.21 -1.26
C LYS A 568 -8.60 -21.80 -1.68
N GLN A 569 -8.72 -23.11 -1.75
CA GLN A 569 -9.97 -23.76 -2.13
C GLN A 569 -11.07 -23.62 -1.07
N ILE A 570 -10.72 -23.61 0.22
CA ILE A 570 -11.66 -23.29 1.30
C ILE A 570 -12.18 -21.86 1.17
N ASP A 571 -11.29 -20.89 0.93
CA ASP A 571 -11.61 -19.47 0.74
C ASP A 571 -12.55 -19.26 -0.46
N ASP A 572 -12.23 -19.89 -1.60
CA ASP A 572 -13.04 -19.83 -2.83
C ASP A 572 -14.43 -20.47 -2.63
N HIS A 573 -14.52 -21.57 -1.88
CA HIS A 573 -15.80 -22.23 -1.58
C HIS A 573 -16.68 -21.35 -0.69
N ALA A 574 -16.12 -20.82 0.39
CA ALA A 574 -16.83 -19.97 1.35
C ALA A 574 -17.32 -18.68 0.67
N GLN A 575 -16.49 -18.09 -0.22
CA GLN A 575 -16.87 -16.97 -1.10
C GLN A 575 -18.09 -17.28 -1.95
N LYS A 576 -18.09 -18.41 -2.65
CA LYS A 576 -19.22 -18.80 -3.51
C LYS A 576 -20.50 -19.02 -2.70
N LYS A 577 -20.41 -19.67 -1.53
CA LYS A 577 -21.58 -19.98 -0.70
C LYS A 577 -22.19 -18.71 -0.09
N ALA A 578 -21.36 -17.82 0.45
CA ALA A 578 -21.82 -16.54 0.99
C ALA A 578 -22.35 -15.62 -0.10
N LYS A 579 -21.74 -15.64 -1.29
CA LYS A 579 -22.23 -14.92 -2.46
C LYS A 579 -23.63 -15.43 -2.87
N SER A 580 -23.82 -16.74 -2.99
CA SER A 580 -25.11 -17.34 -3.32
C SER A 580 -26.20 -17.03 -2.28
N TRP A 581 -25.83 -16.94 -1.00
CA TRP A 581 -26.77 -16.55 0.06
C TRP A 581 -27.18 -15.07 -0.06
N LEU A 582 -26.24 -14.17 -0.36
CA LEU A 582 -26.48 -12.74 -0.54
C LEU A 582 -27.14 -12.38 -1.88
N GLU A 583 -27.05 -13.23 -2.91
CA GLU A 583 -27.71 -13.00 -4.20
C GLU A 583 -29.24 -12.90 -4.06
N GLY A 584 -29.82 -13.52 -3.02
CA GLY A 584 -31.24 -13.43 -2.69
C GLY A 584 -31.68 -12.13 -2.01
N SER A 585 -30.76 -11.27 -1.54
CA SER A 585 -31.12 -10.02 -0.84
C SER A 585 -31.25 -8.80 -1.75
N TYR A 586 -30.95 -8.90 -3.05
CA TYR A 586 -31.00 -7.76 -3.97
C TYR A 586 -32.38 -7.10 -4.06
N GLU A 587 -33.45 -7.89 -4.13
CA GLU A 587 -34.82 -7.37 -4.22
C GLU A 587 -35.22 -6.53 -2.98
N ILE A 588 -34.54 -6.73 -1.85
CA ILE A 588 -34.74 -5.99 -0.60
C ILE A 588 -34.12 -4.58 -0.67
N PHE A 589 -33.02 -4.41 -1.41
CA PHE A 589 -32.28 -3.15 -1.51
C PHE A 589 -32.59 -2.36 -2.79
N HIS A 590 -33.21 -2.97 -3.80
CA HIS A 590 -33.57 -2.32 -5.06
C HIS A 590 -34.77 -1.38 -4.89
N GLY A 591 -34.70 -0.13 -5.39
CA GLY A 591 -35.78 0.87 -5.28
C GLY A 591 -35.41 2.07 -4.40
N GLU A 592 -36.06 2.26 -3.26
CA GLU A 592 -35.79 3.41 -2.37
C GLU A 592 -34.33 3.47 -1.89
N TRP A 593 -33.61 2.36 -1.87
CA TRP A 593 -32.28 2.21 -1.26
C TRP A 593 -31.13 2.11 -2.27
N LEU A 594 -31.39 1.75 -3.52
CA LEU A 594 -30.41 1.70 -4.63
C LEU A 594 -31.08 2.28 -5.89
N SER A 595 -30.69 3.49 -6.29
CA SER A 595 -31.16 4.16 -7.52
C SER A 595 -30.01 4.57 -8.44
N TYR A 596 -30.34 4.90 -9.69
CA TYR A 596 -29.38 5.41 -10.68
C TYR A 596 -28.70 6.71 -10.21
N GLU A 597 -29.44 7.66 -9.62
CA GLU A 597 -28.82 8.91 -9.12
C GLU A 597 -27.88 8.65 -7.93
N ILE A 598 -28.18 7.66 -7.09
CA ILE A 598 -27.32 7.24 -5.99
C ILE A 598 -26.01 6.67 -6.52
N PHE A 599 -26.07 5.82 -7.55
CA PHE A 599 -24.88 5.16 -8.12
C PHE A 599 -23.99 6.11 -8.93
N MET A 600 -24.56 7.19 -9.48
CA MET A 600 -23.85 8.20 -10.26
C MET A 600 -23.36 9.38 -9.41
N ALA A 601 -23.70 9.44 -8.13
CA ALA A 601 -23.11 10.38 -7.19
C ALA A 601 -21.62 10.07 -6.98
N SER A 602 -20.84 11.09 -6.62
CA SER A 602 -19.42 10.94 -6.28
C SER A 602 -19.17 9.92 -5.16
N ASN A 603 -20.18 9.66 -4.29
CA ASN A 603 -20.13 8.67 -3.23
C ASN A 603 -21.49 7.96 -3.01
N PRO A 604 -21.80 6.89 -3.78
CA PRO A 604 -23.07 6.16 -3.70
C PRO A 604 -23.36 5.55 -2.33
N VAL A 605 -22.29 5.13 -1.65
CA VAL A 605 -22.35 4.54 -0.29
C VAL A 605 -22.91 5.57 0.71
N ASN A 606 -22.84 6.88 0.42
CA ASN A 606 -23.32 7.96 1.29
C ASN A 606 -24.81 8.13 1.31
N ILE A 607 -25.42 8.13 0.14
CA ILE A 607 -26.85 8.38 0.03
C ILE A 607 -27.64 7.16 0.52
N ILE A 608 -27.14 5.93 0.32
CA ILE A 608 -27.72 4.70 0.86
C ILE A 608 -27.73 4.73 2.40
N TRP A 609 -26.67 5.27 3.00
CA TRP A 609 -26.51 5.39 4.46
C TRP A 609 -27.39 6.48 5.08
N GLU A 610 -27.50 7.65 4.46
CA GLU A 610 -28.41 8.72 4.88
C GLU A 610 -29.88 8.22 4.93
N LYS A 611 -30.29 7.46 3.92
CA LYS A 611 -31.61 6.83 3.87
C LYS A 611 -31.79 5.77 4.96
N PHE A 612 -30.77 4.96 5.21
CA PHE A 612 -30.72 4.02 6.34
C PHE A 612 -30.95 4.70 7.69
N MET A 613 -30.18 5.76 7.96
CA MET A 613 -30.25 6.50 9.21
C MET A 613 -31.58 7.23 9.39
N LYS A 614 -32.23 7.66 8.30
CA LYS A 614 -33.56 8.29 8.33
C LYS A 614 -34.66 7.29 8.71
N CYS A 615 -34.55 6.04 8.24
CA CYS A 615 -35.42 4.93 8.64
C CYS A 615 -35.17 4.50 10.09
N ALA A 616 -33.90 4.35 10.50
CA ALA A 616 -33.52 3.99 11.87
C ALA A 616 -33.93 5.08 12.89
N LYS A 617 -33.84 6.37 12.54
CA LYS A 617 -34.31 7.49 13.38
C LYS A 617 -35.84 7.56 13.55
N LYS A 618 -36.60 7.03 12.59
CA LYS A 618 -38.06 6.92 12.69
C LYS A 618 -38.49 5.83 13.69
N LEU A 619 -37.69 4.77 13.82
CA LEU A 619 -37.93 3.64 14.72
C LEU A 619 -37.49 3.90 16.18
N THR A 620 -36.56 4.83 16.40
CA THR A 620 -35.96 5.09 17.73
C THR A 620 -36.66 6.17 18.57
N LYS A 621 -37.77 6.74 18.10
CA LYS A 621 -38.52 7.77 18.84
C LYS A 621 -39.61 7.26 19.78
N ASP A 622 -40.08 6.03 19.66
CA ASP A 622 -41.11 5.49 20.56
C ASP A 622 -40.49 4.60 21.64
N LYS A 623 -40.16 5.22 22.77
CA LYS A 623 -40.03 4.51 24.05
C LYS A 623 -41.45 4.36 24.62
N ASN A 624 -41.97 3.14 24.56
CA ASN A 624 -43.26 2.64 25.07
C ASN A 624 -44.41 2.67 24.06
N LEU A 625 -44.81 1.50 23.56
CA LEU A 625 -46.19 1.24 23.11
C LEU A 625 -46.48 -0.26 23.10
N LEU A 626 -47.41 -0.68 23.97
CA LEU A 626 -48.15 -1.94 23.88
C LEU A 626 -49.16 -1.80 22.72
N VAL A 627 -49.11 -2.69 21.73
CA VAL A 627 -49.97 -2.65 20.55
C VAL A 627 -50.89 -3.87 20.54
N ASP A 628 -52.21 -3.63 20.39
CA ASP A 628 -53.27 -4.64 20.46
C ASP A 628 -53.31 -5.59 19.25
N ASP A 629 -53.93 -6.76 19.45
CA ASP A 629 -53.92 -7.90 18.53
C ASP A 629 -54.60 -7.64 17.17
N LYS A 630 -55.46 -6.62 17.06
CA LYS A 630 -56.12 -6.22 15.82
C LYS A 630 -55.22 -5.37 14.93
N MET A 631 -54.25 -4.68 15.52
CA MET A 631 -53.17 -3.99 14.80
C MET A 631 -52.01 -4.94 14.47
N LYS A 632 -51.78 -5.98 15.29
CA LYS A 632 -50.92 -7.13 14.92
C LYS A 632 -51.41 -7.84 13.67
N GLU A 633 -52.71 -8.10 13.49
CA GLU A 633 -53.19 -8.76 12.27
C GLU A 633 -53.00 -7.90 11.01
N LYS A 634 -53.15 -6.57 11.13
CA LYS A 634 -52.94 -5.63 10.02
C LYS A 634 -51.45 -5.41 9.71
N ILE A 635 -50.60 -5.38 10.73
CA ILE A 635 -49.14 -5.33 10.60
C ILE A 635 -48.63 -6.68 10.07
N CYS A 636 -49.10 -7.82 10.54
CA CYS A 636 -48.71 -9.15 10.06
C CYS A 636 -49.08 -9.39 8.60
N SER A 637 -50.16 -8.79 8.08
CA SER A 637 -50.50 -8.86 6.64
C SER A 637 -49.50 -8.08 5.77
N ASP A 638 -49.03 -6.92 6.22
CA ASP A 638 -48.14 -6.04 5.43
C ASP A 638 -46.63 -6.28 5.72
N PHE A 639 -46.28 -6.89 6.87
CA PHE A 639 -44.90 -7.24 7.29
C PHE A 639 -44.48 -8.69 6.99
N ALA A 640 -45.35 -9.54 6.43
CA ALA A 640 -45.13 -10.99 6.29
C ALA A 640 -43.99 -11.45 5.34
N ARG A 641 -43.04 -10.60 4.96
CA ARG A 641 -41.85 -11.05 4.20
C ARG A 641 -40.53 -10.42 4.70
N TYR A 642 -40.08 -10.84 5.89
CA TYR A 642 -38.64 -10.89 6.26
C TYR A 642 -37.92 -9.73 7.01
N PRO A 643 -38.57 -8.84 7.79
CA PRO A 643 -37.81 -7.94 8.68
C PRO A 643 -37.23 -8.61 9.95
N SER A 644 -37.87 -9.66 10.49
CA SER A 644 -37.47 -10.27 11.77
C SER A 644 -36.20 -11.13 11.70
N GLU A 645 -35.80 -11.60 10.52
CA GLU A 645 -34.48 -12.24 10.34
C GLU A 645 -33.36 -11.20 10.17
N LEU A 646 -33.67 -10.05 9.56
CA LEU A 646 -32.74 -8.93 9.42
C LEU A 646 -32.49 -8.27 10.78
N GLU A 647 -33.51 -8.12 11.62
CA GLU A 647 -33.40 -7.57 12.98
C GLU A 647 -32.57 -8.47 13.91
N LYS A 648 -32.62 -9.80 13.72
CA LYS A 648 -31.72 -10.76 14.39
C LYS A 648 -30.27 -10.67 13.90
N CYS A 649 -30.05 -10.53 12.59
CA CYS A 649 -28.71 -10.37 12.02
C CYS A 649 -28.08 -8.99 12.29
N ILE A 650 -28.88 -7.93 12.40
CA ILE A 650 -28.42 -6.57 12.68
C ILE A 650 -28.19 -6.39 14.19
N GLY A 651 -29.08 -6.92 15.04
CA GLY A 651 -28.97 -6.85 16.49
C GLY A 651 -27.71 -7.50 17.08
N GLU A 652 -27.12 -8.49 16.38
CA GLU A 652 -25.84 -9.10 16.79
C GLU A 652 -24.59 -8.30 16.32
N TYR A 653 -24.73 -7.31 15.42
CA TYR A 653 -23.61 -6.63 14.73
C TYR A 653 -23.58 -5.08 14.88
N ASP A 654 -24.49 -4.50 15.67
CA ASP A 654 -24.93 -3.10 15.55
C ASP A 654 -23.91 -2.01 15.96
N LEU A 655 -23.04 -2.23 16.95
CA LEU A 655 -22.29 -1.09 17.53
C LEU A 655 -20.96 -0.73 16.82
N PHE A 656 -20.53 -1.53 15.84
CA PHE A 656 -19.25 -1.35 15.13
C PHE A 656 -19.42 -0.81 13.70
N PHE A 657 -20.43 -1.28 12.95
CA PHE A 657 -20.73 -0.76 11.62
C PHE A 657 -21.09 0.74 11.67
N HIS A 658 -21.81 1.15 12.73
CA HIS A 658 -22.13 2.55 13.02
C HIS A 658 -20.90 3.45 13.24
N LYS A 659 -19.80 2.94 13.82
CA LYS A 659 -18.55 3.71 14.05
C LYS A 659 -17.60 3.68 12.85
N LEU A 660 -17.54 2.54 12.14
CA LEU A 660 -16.74 2.37 10.93
C LEU A 660 -17.22 3.29 9.81
N VAL A 661 -18.54 3.44 9.63
CA VAL A 661 -19.12 4.34 8.63
C VAL A 661 -19.08 5.82 9.08
N TYR A 662 -19.16 6.10 10.38
CA TYR A 662 -18.98 7.45 10.95
C TYR A 662 -17.55 8.00 10.71
N HIS A 663 -16.51 7.19 10.94
CA HIS A 663 -15.12 7.63 10.72
C HIS A 663 -14.71 7.68 9.24
N MET A 664 -15.30 6.84 8.38
CA MET A 664 -15.09 6.93 6.93
C MET A 664 -15.61 8.25 6.31
N ARG A 665 -16.33 9.11 7.06
CA ARG A 665 -17.00 10.31 6.51
C ARG A 665 -16.75 11.66 7.16
N TYR A 666 -15.92 11.78 8.20
CA TYR A 666 -15.62 13.13 8.71
C TYR A 666 -14.73 13.96 7.77
N ARG A 667 -14.25 13.40 6.66
CA ARG A 667 -13.39 14.11 5.68
C ARG A 667 -14.02 14.48 4.34
N GLU A 668 -15.32 14.26 4.13
CA GLU A 668 -16.00 14.80 2.93
C GLU A 668 -16.67 16.17 3.16
N HIS A 669 -16.61 16.74 4.37
CA HIS A 669 -17.23 18.04 4.65
C HIS A 669 -16.32 19.18 5.11
N MET A 670 -14.99 19.05 5.10
CA MET A 670 -14.11 20.23 5.13
C MET A 670 -12.94 20.08 4.13
N SER A 671 -13.12 20.70 2.96
CA SER A 671 -12.11 21.24 2.03
C SER A 671 -10.82 20.43 1.73
N ILE A 672 -10.71 19.95 0.48
CA ILE A 672 -9.46 19.72 -0.27
C ILE A 672 -8.88 21.11 -0.62
N PRO A 673 -7.58 21.39 -0.41
CA PRO A 673 -6.50 20.90 -1.28
C PRO A 673 -5.29 20.28 -0.57
N GLU A 674 -4.51 19.53 -1.37
CA GLU A 674 -3.20 18.93 -1.08
C GLU A 674 -3.15 17.50 -0.49
N LYS A 675 -3.10 16.48 -1.36
CA LYS A 675 -1.89 15.68 -1.62
C LYS A 675 -2.21 14.50 -2.55
N ILE A 676 -1.33 14.33 -3.52
CA ILE A 676 -1.43 13.41 -4.65
C ILE A 676 -0.58 12.16 -4.36
N GLY A 677 -1.16 10.97 -4.55
CA GLY A 677 -0.48 9.68 -4.47
C GLY A 677 0.43 9.37 -5.68
N PRO A 678 1.12 8.21 -5.68
CA PRO A 678 2.08 7.83 -6.73
C PRO A 678 1.47 7.77 -8.15
N VAL A 679 2.29 8.06 -9.18
CA VAL A 679 1.94 8.17 -10.62
C VAL A 679 1.06 7.03 -11.16
N SER A 680 1.14 5.83 -10.58
CA SER A 680 0.31 4.69 -10.95
C SER A 680 -1.19 4.88 -10.65
N SER A 681 -1.56 5.94 -9.92
CA SER A 681 -2.92 6.15 -9.42
C SER A 681 -3.62 7.43 -9.91
N MET A 682 -2.93 8.31 -10.65
CA MET A 682 -3.49 9.58 -11.12
C MET A 682 -4.04 9.51 -12.55
N GLN A 683 -5.21 10.11 -12.78
CA GLN A 683 -5.79 10.24 -14.11
C GLN A 683 -5.31 11.52 -14.83
N LYS A 684 -5.13 11.44 -16.15
CA LYS A 684 -4.69 12.57 -17.00
C LYS A 684 -5.67 13.78 -16.99
N ASN A 685 -6.94 13.55 -16.63
CA ASN A 685 -8.01 14.56 -16.67
C ASN A 685 -8.17 15.35 -15.35
N GLU A 686 -7.69 14.82 -14.21
CA GLU A 686 -7.73 15.51 -12.92
C GLU A 686 -6.72 16.68 -12.87
N ILE A 687 -5.70 16.65 -13.73
CA ILE A 687 -4.66 17.67 -13.87
C ILE A 687 -5.17 18.94 -14.62
N ILE A 688 -6.31 18.84 -15.31
CA ILE A 688 -6.84 19.89 -16.19
C ILE A 688 -7.80 20.84 -15.45
N ALA A 689 -8.45 20.39 -14.37
CA ALA A 689 -9.53 21.13 -13.73
C ALA A 689 -9.09 22.21 -12.72
N ASP A 690 -7.89 22.06 -12.14
CA ASP A 690 -7.40 22.95 -11.07
C ASP A 690 -6.22 23.80 -11.56
N LEU A 691 -6.50 24.92 -12.24
CA LEU A 691 -5.74 26.17 -12.21
C LEU A 691 -6.54 27.29 -12.94
N PRO A 692 -6.35 28.57 -12.55
CA PRO A 692 -7.03 29.70 -13.16
C PRO A 692 -6.61 29.85 -14.62
N ALA A 693 -7.55 30.32 -15.45
CA ALA A 693 -7.28 30.65 -16.84
C ALA A 693 -6.04 31.55 -16.92
N LEU A 694 -4.99 31.07 -17.61
CA LEU A 694 -3.86 31.91 -17.98
C LEU A 694 -4.41 33.08 -18.83
N PRO A 695 -4.14 34.34 -18.45
CA PRO A 695 -4.37 35.46 -19.35
C PRO A 695 -3.62 35.20 -20.66
N HIS A 696 -4.24 35.59 -21.77
CA HIS A 696 -3.70 35.45 -23.12
C HIS A 696 -2.18 35.67 -23.17
N ILE A 697 -1.43 34.63 -23.54
CA ILE A 697 0.02 34.69 -23.71
C ILE A 697 0.29 35.47 -25.01
N SER A 698 0.55 36.78 -24.89
CA SER A 698 1.20 37.56 -25.93
C SER A 698 2.64 37.85 -25.51
N GLU A 699 3.55 37.54 -26.44
CA GLU A 699 4.92 38.05 -26.58
C GLU A 699 5.99 37.55 -25.59
N ILE A 700 6.91 36.74 -26.15
CA ILE A 700 8.39 36.75 -26.10
C ILE A 700 9.11 36.97 -24.74
N GLU A 701 8.60 37.74 -23.78
CA GLU A 701 9.25 38.03 -22.50
C GLU A 701 9.26 36.83 -21.52
N ALA A 702 8.31 35.89 -21.63
CA ALA A 702 8.27 34.71 -20.75
C ALA A 702 9.36 33.65 -21.02
N LEU A 703 10.05 33.71 -22.17
CA LEU A 703 11.17 32.81 -22.46
C LEU A 703 12.45 33.20 -21.70
N ASP A 704 12.63 34.49 -21.40
CA ASP A 704 13.76 34.97 -20.60
C ASP A 704 13.58 34.61 -19.11
N ASP A 705 12.35 34.65 -18.58
CA ASP A 705 12.07 34.22 -17.20
C ASP A 705 12.26 32.71 -16.98
N ILE A 706 11.97 31.88 -18.00
CA ILE A 706 12.19 30.42 -17.94
C ILE A 706 13.68 30.08 -18.06
N SER A 707 14.46 30.85 -18.83
CA SER A 707 15.92 30.71 -18.91
C SER A 707 16.59 31.07 -17.57
N ASN A 708 16.07 32.10 -16.89
CA ASN A 708 16.57 32.54 -15.58
C ASN A 708 16.32 31.53 -14.44
N LEU A 709 15.23 30.75 -14.50
CA LEU A 709 14.94 29.68 -13.52
C LEU A 709 15.97 28.55 -13.53
N TRP A 710 16.59 28.26 -14.68
CA TRP A 710 17.71 27.31 -14.80
C TRP A 710 19.04 27.92 -14.37
N TYR A 711 19.28 29.20 -14.66
CA TYR A 711 20.54 29.89 -14.34
C TYR A 711 20.74 30.07 -12.82
N PHE A 712 19.68 30.38 -12.07
CA PHE A 712 19.75 30.55 -10.60
C PHE A 712 20.02 29.24 -9.82
N HIS A 713 19.83 28.07 -10.43
CA HIS A 713 20.07 26.77 -9.77
C HIS A 713 21.50 26.22 -9.97
N LEU A 714 22.33 26.84 -10.82
CA LEU A 714 23.69 26.36 -11.12
C LEU A 714 24.81 27.23 -10.55
N GLU A 715 24.58 28.50 -10.20
CA GLU A 715 25.63 29.40 -9.66
C GLU A 715 26.01 29.18 -8.17
N GLY A 716 25.54 28.10 -7.53
CA GLY A 716 25.93 27.76 -6.16
C GLY A 716 27.09 26.77 -6.02
N VAL A 717 27.59 26.17 -7.10
CA VAL A 717 28.53 25.03 -7.03
C VAL A 717 29.62 25.11 -8.10
N VAL A 718 30.37 26.21 -8.17
CA VAL A 718 31.71 26.21 -8.78
C VAL A 718 32.62 27.21 -8.05
N GLU A 719 33.23 26.80 -6.94
CA GLU A 719 34.55 27.34 -6.57
C GLU A 719 35.61 26.45 -7.20
N LEU A 720 36.08 26.90 -8.37
CA LEU A 720 37.25 26.38 -9.07
C LEU A 720 38.49 26.99 -8.41
N GLU A 721 39.00 26.35 -7.37
CA GLU A 721 40.41 26.51 -6.98
C GLU A 721 41.17 25.19 -7.21
N VAL A 722 42.38 25.35 -7.74
CA VAL A 722 43.43 24.33 -7.92
C VAL A 722 43.39 23.53 -9.23
N LEU A 723 43.94 24.12 -10.30
CA LEU A 723 45.19 23.66 -10.96
C LEU A 723 45.49 24.52 -12.20
N LYS A 724 46.14 25.67 -11.97
CA LYS A 724 47.14 26.22 -12.89
C LYS A 724 48.51 25.80 -12.37
N GLN A 725 49.44 25.60 -13.31
CA GLN A 725 50.82 25.12 -13.16
C GLN A 725 50.90 23.58 -13.19
N SER A 726 51.58 22.92 -14.12
CA SER A 726 52.59 23.35 -15.10
C SER A 726 52.86 22.18 -16.07
N THR A 727 52.99 22.50 -17.36
CA THR A 727 53.66 21.73 -18.46
C THR A 727 53.28 20.27 -18.71
#